data_AF-A0A6I1HT90-F1
#
_entry.id   AF-A0A6I1HT90-F1
#
_cell.length_a   1.000
_cell.length_b   1.000
_cell.length_c   1.000
_cell.angle_alpha   90.00
_cell.angle_beta   90.00
_cell.angle_gamma   90.00
#
_symmetry.space_group_name_H-M   'P 1'
#
loop_
_entity.id
_entity.type
_entity.pdbx_description
1 polymer ?
#
loop_
_entity_poly.entity_id
_entity_poly.type
_entity_poly.pdbx_seq_one_letter_code
_entity_poly.pdbx_strand_id
1 'polypeptide(L)'
;MRLSHAPADRLRRSKTPLQAANPRLGRKSHPGNLLIPIMFSTPPSENRTRISMHLLPPHIYACCTLAVTALPGALYAQSPALAGHWQFQTATGTTTTNGVEVDLIDTGILDITEEQDGMRATISWLDEQGQLSPPRTVHGTAGPAGTVFRHGAKRVSTGRNGQDISADVTIRWTLQAQGGVLSGERLVETDENEPKPVTGTRLRERYVAPPQPAAPPAAGSGARGPSTPAERARVVRMAEEAQHDPLGVQQRDGAWLSAWVDAIPDLALAASTSDDWLNTAPQAATRAALRFQYMVSVMAFQIEHGDQAAQRSASDLAGMQGVLHAYETLLRQDKLHRSAKLDAALAARQQDRLPAFLATLSGRHAGIAASPSPSGDATARRIVALGTSDPRAMDWLDILSNRFGGRMAGSDAYTHAAQWARMQLRQWGVQAELEEAGEMSVGFNRGPWSGRMLAPREQPLRMATPAYTAGTRGVQQGLAILGPATLEEAQARAAQFKGKWVLSGGENSGGGRDGKTLHQPRAITRVLMQAGALGTIQAGEEPLYAASAAPATWTALPTLPDIKLAAPQYADIRQRLERAEPVTLEFDIRNWFYPGPVTYHNVVARIPGTQKAGEIVLIGAHLDSFDGGTGAADNGSGVATMLEAMRLLALSGARPRRTIMLVAFGAEEIGRKGAFAFAGRHAGELNDIVMMLNRDGRPGAIDGIAVPSAWKPVFERVEQALQDVHPVFGFAATINDVPRDAGKAMSARAGSDDAVFSLHGVPTPKFTVLGDFDYARVHHTVLDTYDNVHPFGAAQQYSAIAIALSAYEVANAPEELSRKGYYRAAKAAP
;
A
#
# COMPACT_ATOMS: atom_id res chain seq x y z
N MET A 1 22.74 51.62 0.79
CA MET A 1 22.80 52.86 1.59
C MET A 1 22.53 54.05 0.67
N ARG A 2 22.01 55.18 1.18
CA ARG A 2 21.34 56.28 0.43
C ARG A 2 19.95 55.85 -0.04
N LEU A 3 18.85 56.25 0.61
CA LEU A 3 18.25 57.60 0.75
C LEU A 3 17.64 58.05 -0.59
N SER A 4 16.32 58.11 -0.85
CA SER A 4 15.09 58.51 -0.10
C SER A 4 14.68 59.98 -0.35
N HIS A 5 13.48 60.21 -0.91
CA HIS A 5 12.42 61.08 -0.33
C HIS A 5 11.18 61.16 -1.26
N ALA A 6 10.02 61.36 -0.62
CA ALA A 6 8.69 61.60 -1.21
C ALA A 6 8.48 63.13 -1.47
N PRO A 7 7.25 63.69 -1.69
CA PRO A 7 5.93 63.09 -2.00
C PRO A 7 5.07 63.82 -3.09
N ALA A 8 3.93 63.18 -3.42
CA ALA A 8 2.59 63.69 -3.81
C ALA A 8 2.34 65.13 -4.35
N ASP A 9 1.42 65.24 -5.33
CA ASP A 9 0.23 66.11 -5.19
C ASP A 9 -0.97 65.78 -6.14
N ARG A 10 -2.20 66.14 -5.69
CA ARG A 10 -3.42 66.69 -6.39
C ARG A 10 -3.81 66.22 -7.83
N LEU A 11 -5.07 65.92 -8.21
CA LEU A 11 -6.40 66.61 -8.11
C LEU A 11 -7.56 65.56 -8.33
N ARG A 12 -8.86 65.90 -8.55
CA ARG A 12 -9.91 66.58 -7.75
C ARG A 12 -11.30 66.49 -8.48
N ARG A 13 -12.44 66.63 -7.76
CA ARG A 13 -13.87 66.69 -8.21
C ARG A 13 -14.55 65.31 -8.46
N SER A 14 -15.78 64.93 -8.05
CA SER A 14 -17.07 65.55 -7.59
C SER A 14 -18.00 66.10 -8.69
N LYS A 15 -19.33 65.88 -8.75
CA LYS A 15 -20.31 65.08 -7.95
C LYS A 15 -21.61 64.84 -8.79
N THR A 16 -22.49 63.95 -8.31
CA THR A 16 -23.91 63.58 -8.65
C THR A 16 -24.93 64.71 -9.02
N PRO A 17 -26.25 64.47 -9.39
CA PRO A 17 -27.09 63.23 -9.59
C PRO A 17 -28.21 63.23 -10.72
N LEU A 18 -29.05 62.15 -10.76
CA LEU A 18 -30.54 62.08 -10.96
C LEU A 18 -31.31 62.06 -12.35
N GLN A 19 -32.09 60.97 -12.54
CA GLN A 19 -33.52 60.82 -12.99
C GLN A 19 -34.08 61.06 -14.42
N ALA A 20 -34.70 60.01 -15.01
CA ALA A 20 -35.97 59.93 -15.81
C ALA A 20 -36.10 58.49 -16.43
N ALA A 21 -37.25 57.84 -16.74
CA ALA A 21 -38.71 58.09 -16.59
C ALA A 21 -39.48 56.72 -16.47
N ASN A 22 -40.83 56.71 -16.43
CA ASN A 22 -41.72 55.54 -16.25
C ASN A 22 -43.15 55.84 -16.81
N PRO A 23 -43.93 54.89 -17.38
CA PRO A 23 -45.24 54.57 -16.76
C PRO A 23 -45.83 53.13 -16.94
N ARG A 24 -46.21 52.53 -15.81
CA ARG A 24 -47.38 51.66 -15.45
C ARG A 24 -48.36 51.09 -16.52
N LEU A 25 -48.81 49.83 -16.29
CA LEU A 25 -50.21 49.28 -16.31
C LEU A 25 -50.21 47.81 -15.72
N GLY A 26 -51.26 46.98 -15.60
CA GLY A 26 -52.69 47.11 -16.01
C GLY A 26 -53.81 46.32 -15.28
N ARG A 27 -53.55 45.32 -14.40
CA ARG A 27 -54.53 44.64 -13.46
C ARG A 27 -55.47 43.55 -14.06
N LYS A 28 -56.01 42.67 -13.17
CA LYS A 28 -57.15 41.69 -13.33
C LYS A 28 -56.94 40.42 -14.20
N SER A 29 -57.79 39.37 -14.18
CA SER A 29 -58.36 38.48 -13.11
C SER A 29 -59.31 37.40 -13.73
N HIS A 30 -59.53 36.26 -13.07
CA HIS A 30 -60.48 35.14 -13.38
C HIS A 30 -61.95 35.58 -13.70
N PRO A 31 -62.87 34.75 -14.29
CA PRO A 31 -62.99 33.26 -14.18
C PRO A 31 -63.52 32.46 -15.42
N GLY A 32 -63.86 31.17 -15.26
CA GLY A 32 -64.78 30.44 -16.18
C GLY A 32 -64.73 28.89 -16.14
N ASN A 33 -65.83 28.23 -15.72
CA ASN A 33 -66.05 26.78 -15.80
C ASN A 33 -67.28 26.47 -16.69
N LEU A 34 -67.16 25.57 -17.67
CA LEU A 34 -68.25 24.87 -18.40
C LEU A 34 -67.58 23.83 -19.34
N LEU A 35 -67.67 22.49 -19.18
CA LEU A 35 -68.79 21.53 -19.16
C LEU A 35 -69.38 21.16 -20.55
N ILE A 36 -68.83 20.07 -21.13
CA ILE A 36 -69.50 18.81 -21.61
C ILE A 36 -70.83 18.99 -22.39
N PRO A 37 -71.02 18.49 -23.65
CA PRO A 37 -71.14 17.03 -23.90
C PRO A 37 -70.82 16.45 -25.32
N ILE A 38 -71.00 15.12 -25.47
CA ILE A 38 -71.31 14.30 -26.71
C ILE A 38 -70.19 13.53 -27.47
N MET A 39 -70.07 12.23 -27.11
CA MET A 39 -69.99 10.98 -27.95
C MET A 39 -68.73 10.40 -28.67
N PHE A 40 -68.39 9.18 -28.22
CA PHE A 40 -68.14 7.88 -28.92
C PHE A 40 -66.97 7.56 -29.89
N SER A 41 -66.60 6.26 -29.82
CA SER A 41 -65.82 5.39 -30.76
C SER A 41 -64.37 5.77 -31.09
N THR A 42 -63.30 5.12 -30.58
CA THR A 42 -62.83 3.70 -30.67
C THR A 42 -62.09 3.31 -31.97
N PRO A 43 -60.77 3.01 -31.91
CA PRO A 43 -59.99 2.33 -32.96
C PRO A 43 -59.88 0.81 -32.67
N PRO A 44 -59.01 0.01 -33.34
CA PRO A 44 -58.47 0.06 -34.71
C PRO A 44 -58.73 -1.26 -35.51
N SER A 45 -58.45 -1.28 -36.84
CA SER A 45 -57.72 -2.35 -37.58
C SER A 45 -58.11 -2.46 -39.07
N GLU A 46 -57.15 -2.89 -39.91
CA GLU A 46 -57.34 -3.78 -41.08
C GLU A 46 -55.99 -4.55 -41.26
N ASN A 47 -55.86 -5.87 -41.49
CA ASN A 47 -56.53 -6.90 -42.32
C ASN A 47 -56.06 -6.91 -43.81
N ARG A 48 -55.76 -8.06 -44.48
CA ARG A 48 -55.70 -9.48 -44.03
C ARG A 48 -55.05 -10.47 -45.04
N THR A 49 -54.89 -11.73 -44.60
CA THR A 49 -54.85 -13.02 -45.37
C THR A 49 -53.60 -13.32 -46.23
N ARG A 50 -53.29 -14.56 -46.68
CA ARG A 50 -53.81 -15.98 -46.58
C ARG A 50 -52.57 -16.94 -46.56
N ILE A 51 -52.58 -18.27 -46.32
CA ILE A 51 -53.27 -19.25 -45.43
C ILE A 51 -52.50 -20.60 -45.61
N SER A 52 -52.19 -21.37 -44.55
CA SER A 52 -52.12 -22.87 -44.54
C SER A 52 -51.70 -23.47 -43.18
N MET A 53 -51.85 -24.80 -42.99
CA MET A 53 -51.80 -25.52 -41.70
C MET A 53 -50.80 -26.70 -41.70
N HIS A 54 -50.10 -26.96 -40.57
CA HIS A 54 -50.19 -28.22 -39.75
C HIS A 54 -48.97 -28.54 -38.82
N LEU A 55 -49.29 -29.19 -37.68
CA LEU A 55 -48.50 -30.16 -36.86
C LEU A 55 -47.27 -29.73 -36.00
N LEU A 56 -47.51 -29.60 -34.67
CA LEU A 56 -46.79 -30.20 -33.50
C LEU A 56 -45.29 -29.89 -33.21
N PRO A 57 -44.79 -30.03 -31.95
CA PRO A 57 -45.38 -29.81 -30.60
C PRO A 57 -44.43 -28.95 -29.67
N PRO A 58 -44.58 -28.86 -28.31
CA PRO A 58 -43.99 -27.77 -27.47
C PRO A 58 -42.73 -28.18 -26.63
N HIS A 59 -42.15 -27.40 -25.68
CA HIS A 59 -42.64 -26.95 -24.35
C HIS A 59 -41.75 -25.84 -23.71
N ILE A 60 -42.33 -24.96 -22.88
CA ILE A 60 -41.78 -24.25 -21.67
C ILE A 60 -42.84 -23.22 -21.17
N TYR A 61 -42.76 -22.77 -19.89
CA TYR A 61 -43.74 -21.96 -19.10
C TYR A 61 -45.06 -22.69 -18.73
N ALA A 62 -45.90 -22.30 -17.75
CA ALA A 62 -45.78 -21.67 -16.40
C ALA A 62 -47.21 -21.50 -15.80
N CYS A 63 -47.51 -21.22 -14.52
CA CYS A 63 -46.94 -21.46 -13.17
C CYS A 63 -48.01 -21.05 -12.11
N CYS A 64 -47.89 -21.49 -10.83
CA CYS A 64 -48.70 -21.05 -9.66
C CYS A 64 -50.23 -21.41 -9.68
N THR A 65 -50.97 -21.63 -8.58
CA THR A 65 -50.69 -21.81 -7.12
C THR A 65 -51.92 -22.39 -6.37
N LEU A 66 -51.68 -23.29 -5.37
CA LEU A 66 -52.47 -23.51 -4.12
C LEU A 66 -53.95 -24.04 -4.22
N ALA A 67 -54.53 -24.78 -3.26
CA ALA A 67 -54.07 -25.27 -1.93
C ALA A 67 -54.86 -26.52 -1.41
N VAL A 68 -54.29 -27.24 -0.41
CA VAL A 68 -54.96 -28.09 0.65
C VAL A 68 -55.73 -29.35 0.15
N THR A 69 -55.44 -30.61 0.54
CA THR A 69 -55.44 -31.18 1.93
C THR A 69 -54.71 -32.55 2.04
N ALA A 70 -54.13 -32.84 3.22
CA ALA A 70 -53.96 -34.14 3.91
C ALA A 70 -53.38 -35.43 3.24
N LEU A 71 -52.23 -35.88 3.80
CA LEU A 71 -51.81 -37.28 4.11
C LEU A 71 -51.44 -38.26 2.96
N PRO A 72 -50.57 -39.27 3.22
CA PRO A 72 -49.49 -39.36 4.21
C PRO A 72 -48.13 -39.87 3.64
N GLY A 73 -47.06 -39.73 4.44
CA GLY A 73 -45.96 -40.70 4.60
C GLY A 73 -45.19 -41.27 3.38
N ALA A 74 -43.86 -41.11 3.45
CA ALA A 74 -42.81 -41.79 2.65
C ALA A 74 -42.54 -41.25 1.22
N LEU A 75 -41.71 -40.20 1.14
CA LEU A 75 -40.66 -40.04 0.10
C LEU A 75 -39.61 -38.94 0.42
N TYR A 76 -39.22 -38.79 1.69
CA TYR A 76 -38.04 -38.01 2.11
C TYR A 76 -37.01 -38.94 2.78
N ALA A 77 -36.38 -39.78 1.96
CA ALA A 77 -35.45 -40.82 2.41
C ALA A 77 -34.18 -40.87 1.52
N GLN A 78 -33.50 -39.74 1.39
CA GLN A 78 -32.09 -39.72 0.94
C GLN A 78 -31.35 -38.44 1.42
N SER A 79 -31.02 -38.40 2.71
CA SER A 79 -30.12 -37.39 3.29
C SER A 79 -28.84 -37.96 3.96
N PRO A 80 -28.14 -38.98 3.40
CA PRO A 80 -26.90 -39.51 3.98
C PRO A 80 -25.68 -38.59 3.76
N ALA A 81 -25.86 -37.43 3.13
CA ALA A 81 -24.75 -36.61 2.62
C ALA A 81 -24.01 -35.80 3.69
N LEU A 82 -24.59 -35.58 4.87
CA LEU A 82 -24.01 -34.70 5.91
C LEU A 82 -23.26 -35.46 7.02
N ALA A 83 -23.63 -36.70 7.34
CA ALA A 83 -22.91 -37.51 8.32
C ALA A 83 -21.49 -37.86 7.81
N GLY A 84 -20.48 -37.70 8.68
CA GLY A 84 -19.07 -37.85 8.35
C GLY A 84 -18.14 -36.91 9.12
N HIS A 85 -16.84 -37.00 8.81
CA HIS A 85 -15.80 -36.12 9.32
C HIS A 85 -15.56 -34.97 8.33
N TRP A 86 -15.50 -33.73 8.83
CA TRP A 86 -15.34 -32.54 8.00
C TRP A 86 -14.28 -31.60 8.59
N GLN A 87 -13.47 -30.99 7.72
CA GLN A 87 -12.75 -29.77 8.06
C GLN A 87 -13.56 -28.59 7.51
N PHE A 88 -13.76 -27.54 8.31
CA PHE A 88 -14.55 -26.37 7.95
C PHE A 88 -13.82 -25.06 8.21
N GLN A 89 -14.25 -24.01 7.52
CA GLN A 89 -13.86 -22.62 7.72
C GLN A 89 -15.12 -21.74 7.74
N THR A 90 -15.12 -20.69 8.56
CA THR A 90 -16.20 -19.69 8.58
C THR A 90 -15.68 -18.35 9.11
N ALA A 91 -16.27 -17.25 8.64
CA ALA A 91 -15.99 -15.92 9.17
C ALA A 91 -16.60 -15.76 10.57
N THR A 92 -15.86 -15.15 11.49
CA THR A 92 -16.21 -15.10 12.92
C THR A 92 -16.29 -13.72 13.54
N GLY A 93 -15.76 -12.74 12.83
CA GLY A 93 -15.96 -11.30 12.98
C GLY A 93 -15.25 -10.61 11.81
N THR A 94 -15.24 -9.28 11.78
CA THR A 94 -14.30 -8.52 10.95
C THR A 94 -13.29 -7.79 11.83
N THR A 95 -12.07 -7.63 11.34
CA THR A 95 -11.06 -6.73 11.90
C THR A 95 -10.65 -5.71 10.84
N THR A 96 -10.29 -4.51 11.28
CA THR A 96 -9.87 -3.42 10.38
C THR A 96 -8.39 -3.17 10.55
N THR A 97 -7.60 -3.48 9.51
CA THR A 97 -6.16 -3.26 9.49
C THR A 97 -5.84 -2.25 8.39
N ASN A 98 -5.20 -1.13 8.72
CA ASN A 98 -4.87 -0.05 7.77
C ASN A 98 -6.09 0.49 6.96
N GLY A 99 -7.30 0.41 7.53
CA GLY A 99 -8.53 0.81 6.84
C GLY A 99 -9.04 -0.17 5.78
N VAL A 100 -8.52 -1.40 5.76
CA VAL A 100 -9.09 -2.54 5.03
C VAL A 100 -9.80 -3.43 6.04
N GLU A 101 -11.08 -3.72 5.80
CA GLU A 101 -11.86 -4.67 6.59
C GLU A 101 -11.55 -6.10 6.10
N VAL A 102 -11.24 -6.98 7.05
CA VAL A 102 -10.83 -8.37 6.81
C VAL A 102 -11.66 -9.28 7.70
N ASP A 103 -12.35 -10.27 7.12
CA ASP A 103 -13.02 -11.32 7.91
C ASP A 103 -11.97 -12.12 8.69
N LEU A 104 -12.17 -12.23 10.01
CA LEU A 104 -11.48 -13.20 10.86
C LEU A 104 -12.03 -14.58 10.53
N ILE A 105 -11.17 -15.54 10.16
CA ILE A 105 -11.59 -16.89 9.74
C ILE A 105 -11.17 -17.91 10.81
N ASP A 106 -12.14 -18.47 11.53
CA ASP A 106 -11.89 -19.63 12.38
C ASP A 106 -11.92 -20.90 11.50
N THR A 107 -10.97 -21.81 11.73
CA THR A 107 -10.90 -23.14 11.09
C THR A 107 -11.14 -24.22 12.14
N GLY A 108 -11.83 -25.31 11.78
CA GLY A 108 -12.14 -26.39 12.72
C GLY A 108 -12.42 -27.74 12.10
N ILE A 109 -12.62 -28.73 12.97
CA ILE A 109 -13.08 -30.09 12.66
C ILE A 109 -14.50 -30.26 13.20
N LEU A 110 -15.34 -30.91 12.39
CA LEU A 110 -16.75 -31.15 12.64
C LEU A 110 -17.07 -32.64 12.38
N ASP A 111 -17.26 -33.41 13.45
CA ASP A 111 -17.68 -34.82 13.39
C ASP A 111 -19.20 -34.89 13.49
N ILE A 112 -19.89 -35.29 12.42
CA ILE A 112 -21.36 -35.42 12.39
C ILE A 112 -21.76 -36.91 12.37
N THR A 113 -22.53 -37.32 13.37
CA THR A 113 -23.10 -38.66 13.53
C THR A 113 -24.63 -38.61 13.59
N GLU A 114 -25.29 -39.54 12.89
CA GLU A 114 -26.75 -39.72 12.92
C GLU A 114 -27.17 -40.39 14.24
N GLU A 115 -28.26 -39.92 14.84
CA GLU A 115 -28.87 -40.45 16.08
C GLU A 115 -30.39 -40.63 15.86
N GLN A 116 -31.06 -41.40 16.73
CA GLN A 116 -32.45 -41.83 16.48
C GLN A 116 -33.46 -40.67 16.29
N ASP A 117 -33.23 -39.52 16.92
CA ASP A 117 -34.08 -38.33 16.84
C ASP A 117 -33.43 -37.13 16.10
N GLY A 118 -32.31 -37.33 15.38
CA GLY A 118 -31.66 -36.26 14.61
C GLY A 118 -30.18 -36.48 14.29
N MET A 119 -29.41 -35.40 14.26
CA MET A 119 -27.95 -35.43 14.04
C MET A 119 -27.23 -34.87 15.26
N ARG A 120 -26.16 -35.51 15.71
CA ARG A 120 -25.22 -34.96 16.68
C ARG A 120 -23.94 -34.55 15.98
N ALA A 121 -23.52 -33.31 16.18
CA ALA A 121 -22.25 -32.81 15.71
C ALA A 121 -21.30 -32.53 16.89
N THR A 122 -20.02 -32.80 16.69
CA THR A 122 -18.96 -32.48 17.64
C THR A 122 -17.99 -31.51 16.99
N ILE A 123 -17.78 -30.35 17.61
CA ILE A 123 -16.99 -29.23 17.06
C ILE A 123 -15.69 -29.07 17.85
N SER A 124 -14.55 -29.07 17.16
CA SER A 124 -13.25 -28.65 17.68
C SER A 124 -12.64 -27.58 16.78
N TRP A 125 -12.09 -26.52 17.36
CA TRP A 125 -11.46 -25.40 16.66
C TRP A 125 -9.94 -25.58 16.64
N LEU A 126 -9.27 -25.16 15.56
CA LEU A 126 -7.81 -25.04 15.56
C LEU A 126 -7.41 -23.71 16.20
N ASP A 127 -6.39 -23.73 17.05
CA ASP A 127 -5.68 -22.52 17.49
C ASP A 127 -4.58 -22.10 16.50
N GLU A 128 -3.90 -20.98 16.79
CA GLU A 128 -2.79 -20.44 15.99
C GLU A 128 -1.59 -21.41 15.88
N GLN A 129 -1.51 -22.40 16.77
CA GLN A 129 -0.49 -23.45 16.82
C GLN A 129 -0.99 -24.76 16.18
N GLY A 130 -2.18 -24.75 15.58
CA GLY A 130 -2.80 -25.88 14.89
C GLY A 130 -3.32 -26.99 15.80
N GLN A 131 -3.41 -26.77 17.11
CA GLN A 131 -3.96 -27.75 18.06
C GLN A 131 -5.48 -27.65 18.12
N LEU A 132 -6.15 -28.77 18.39
CA LEU A 132 -7.61 -28.80 18.52
C LEU A 132 -8.09 -28.45 19.94
N SER A 133 -9.01 -27.51 20.03
CA SER A 133 -9.77 -27.23 21.25
C SER A 133 -10.55 -28.48 21.71
N PRO A 134 -10.76 -28.68 23.03
CA PRO A 134 -11.61 -29.75 23.53
C PRO A 134 -12.98 -29.81 22.83
N PRO A 135 -13.42 -31.00 22.38
CA PRO A 135 -14.62 -31.16 21.55
C PRO A 135 -15.89 -30.69 22.25
N ARG A 136 -16.74 -29.94 21.53
CA ARG A 136 -18.05 -29.49 22.00
C ARG A 136 -19.18 -30.15 21.22
N THR A 137 -20.05 -30.86 21.93
CA THR A 137 -21.22 -31.52 21.35
C THR A 137 -22.38 -30.53 21.16
N VAL A 138 -23.05 -30.62 20.00
CA VAL A 138 -24.33 -29.96 19.71
C VAL A 138 -25.26 -30.92 18.97
N HIS A 139 -26.57 -30.76 19.15
CA HIS A 139 -27.58 -31.53 18.43
C HIS A 139 -28.21 -30.66 17.34
N GLY A 140 -28.64 -31.29 16.25
CA GLY A 140 -29.19 -30.64 15.07
C GLY A 140 -30.41 -31.36 14.51
N THR A 141 -31.37 -30.55 14.08
CA THR A 141 -32.66 -31.00 13.55
C THR A 141 -32.68 -30.80 12.04
N ALA A 142 -33.18 -31.78 11.28
CA ALA A 142 -33.33 -31.64 9.82
C ALA A 142 -34.34 -30.52 9.49
N GLY A 143 -34.03 -29.70 8.49
CA GLY A 143 -34.88 -28.60 8.01
C GLY A 143 -34.83 -28.45 6.49
N PRO A 144 -35.76 -27.67 5.90
CA PRO A 144 -35.91 -27.56 4.44
C PRO A 144 -34.77 -26.84 3.71
N ALA A 145 -33.81 -26.26 4.45
CA ALA A 145 -32.62 -25.57 3.92
C ALA A 145 -31.30 -26.22 4.40
N GLY A 146 -31.36 -27.42 4.98
CA GLY A 146 -30.23 -28.10 5.63
C GLY A 146 -30.53 -28.49 7.07
N THR A 147 -29.59 -29.19 7.71
CA THR A 147 -29.68 -29.55 9.14
C THR A 147 -29.26 -28.35 9.98
N VAL A 148 -30.11 -27.98 10.95
CA VAL A 148 -29.90 -26.82 11.80
C VAL A 148 -29.37 -27.26 13.17
N PHE A 149 -28.10 -27.00 13.44
CA PHE A 149 -27.47 -27.20 14.75
C PHE A 149 -27.57 -25.92 15.57
N ARG A 150 -27.80 -26.04 16.89
CA ARG A 150 -27.77 -24.91 17.83
C ARG A 150 -26.75 -25.15 18.94
N HIS A 151 -25.84 -24.21 19.11
CA HIS A 151 -24.98 -24.11 20.30
C HIS A 151 -25.56 -23.07 21.26
N GLY A 152 -25.90 -23.49 22.47
CA GLY A 152 -26.42 -22.57 23.50
C GLY A 152 -25.34 -21.68 24.09
N ALA A 153 -25.69 -20.43 24.38
CA ALA A 153 -24.98 -19.50 25.26
C ALA A 153 -23.43 -19.51 25.13
N LYS A 154 -22.89 -19.09 23.97
CA LYS A 154 -21.52 -18.57 23.96
C LYS A 154 -21.56 -17.19 24.59
N ARG A 155 -20.85 -16.96 25.69
CA ARG A 155 -20.56 -15.61 26.15
C ARG A 155 -19.64 -14.95 25.13
N VAL A 156 -20.14 -13.97 24.40
CA VAL A 156 -19.38 -13.21 23.40
C VAL A 156 -19.21 -11.78 23.93
N SER A 157 -17.96 -11.32 24.03
CA SER A 157 -17.69 -9.89 24.08
C SER A 157 -17.76 -9.37 22.65
N THR A 158 -18.81 -8.63 22.33
CA THR A 158 -18.95 -7.92 21.07
C THR A 158 -18.23 -6.58 21.19
N GLY A 159 -16.93 -6.58 20.85
CA GLY A 159 -15.99 -5.46 21.04
C GLY A 159 -16.24 -4.22 20.16
N ARG A 160 -17.46 -3.65 20.20
CA ARG A 160 -17.77 -2.32 19.66
C ARG A 160 -17.93 -1.32 20.81
N ASN A 161 -17.45 -0.10 20.61
CA ASN A 161 -17.58 1.06 21.51
C ASN A 161 -16.96 0.96 22.92
N GLY A 162 -16.31 -0.16 23.29
CA GLY A 162 -15.49 -0.26 24.50
C GLY A 162 -16.28 -0.49 25.80
N GLN A 163 -17.40 -1.21 25.74
CA GLN A 163 -18.00 -1.86 26.90
C GLN A 163 -18.01 -3.38 26.68
N ASP A 164 -17.51 -4.14 27.66
CA ASP A 164 -17.62 -5.61 27.67
C ASP A 164 -19.05 -6.04 28.03
N ILE A 165 -19.97 -5.90 27.06
CA ILE A 165 -21.33 -6.42 27.19
C ILE A 165 -21.28 -7.94 26.95
N SER A 166 -21.09 -8.69 28.03
CA SER A 166 -21.13 -10.15 28.05
C SER A 166 -22.56 -10.67 27.83
N ALA A 167 -22.98 -10.77 26.57
CA ALA A 167 -24.23 -11.42 26.18
C ALA A 167 -24.03 -12.94 26.01
N ASP A 168 -24.97 -13.74 26.50
CA ASP A 168 -25.02 -15.18 26.28
C ASP A 168 -25.80 -15.45 24.97
N VAL A 169 -25.08 -15.69 23.87
CA VAL A 169 -25.65 -15.77 22.52
C VAL A 169 -25.86 -17.22 22.07
N THR A 170 -26.97 -17.51 21.40
CA THR A 170 -27.16 -18.78 20.70
C THR A 170 -26.50 -18.70 19.33
N ILE A 171 -25.74 -19.72 18.93
CA ILE A 171 -25.15 -19.80 17.58
C ILE A 171 -25.89 -20.88 16.80
N ARG A 172 -26.49 -20.49 15.68
CA ARG A 172 -27.19 -21.36 14.74
C ARG A 172 -26.28 -21.67 13.55
N TRP A 173 -26.20 -22.93 13.18
CA TRP A 173 -25.52 -23.38 11.96
C TRP A 173 -26.53 -24.12 11.09
N THR A 174 -26.77 -23.63 9.87
CA THR A 174 -27.58 -24.33 8.87
C THR A 174 -26.62 -24.97 7.87
N LEU A 175 -26.48 -26.29 7.93
CA LEU A 175 -25.47 -27.03 7.15
C LEU A 175 -26.10 -28.03 6.19
N GLN A 176 -25.55 -28.09 4.99
CA GLN A 176 -25.84 -29.08 3.97
C GLN A 176 -24.53 -29.57 3.35
N ALA A 177 -24.57 -30.70 2.67
CA ALA A 177 -23.39 -31.29 2.06
C ALA A 177 -23.73 -32.01 0.76
N GLN A 178 -22.83 -31.95 -0.21
CA GLN A 178 -22.97 -32.63 -1.48
C GLN A 178 -21.65 -33.31 -1.85
N GLY A 179 -21.63 -34.64 -1.73
CA GLY A 179 -20.42 -35.44 -1.92
C GLY A 179 -19.32 -35.08 -0.91
N GLY A 180 -18.21 -34.55 -1.43
CA GLY A 180 -17.03 -34.17 -0.65
C GLY A 180 -17.04 -32.75 -0.09
N VAL A 181 -18.07 -31.94 -0.35
CA VAL A 181 -18.12 -30.51 0.03
C VAL A 181 -19.24 -30.26 1.06
N LEU A 182 -18.87 -29.56 2.14
CA LEU A 182 -19.77 -28.97 3.13
C LEU A 182 -20.04 -27.52 2.74
N SER A 183 -21.30 -27.10 2.77
CA SER A 183 -21.70 -25.70 2.61
C SER A 183 -22.82 -25.33 3.56
N GLY A 184 -22.91 -24.05 3.90
CA GLY A 184 -23.95 -23.58 4.78
C GLY A 184 -23.67 -22.19 5.32
N GLU A 185 -24.39 -21.85 6.38
CA GLU A 185 -24.35 -20.54 7.01
C GLU A 185 -24.29 -20.66 8.53
N ARG A 186 -23.51 -19.78 9.15
CA ARG A 186 -23.46 -19.57 10.59
C ARG A 186 -24.10 -18.22 10.90
N LEU A 187 -25.12 -18.24 11.75
CA LEU A 187 -25.76 -17.04 12.29
C LEU A 187 -25.55 -16.99 13.81
N VAL A 188 -25.22 -15.82 14.33
CA VAL A 188 -25.27 -15.53 15.76
C VAL A 188 -26.64 -14.93 16.06
N GLU A 189 -27.41 -15.52 16.96
CA GLU A 189 -28.76 -15.05 17.29
C GLU A 189 -28.68 -13.82 18.22
N THR A 190 -28.32 -12.68 17.62
CA THR A 190 -28.22 -11.31 18.19
C THR A 190 -28.64 -10.28 17.13
N ASP A 191 -28.52 -8.98 17.42
CA ASP A 191 -28.85 -7.90 16.46
C ASP A 191 -27.98 -7.89 15.18
N GLU A 192 -26.88 -8.65 15.14
CA GLU A 192 -26.07 -8.88 13.94
C GLU A 192 -26.75 -9.89 13.00
N ASN A 193 -27.75 -9.40 12.25
CA ASN A 193 -28.68 -10.19 11.45
C ASN A 193 -28.11 -10.77 10.11
N GLU A 194 -26.79 -10.72 9.88
CA GLU A 194 -26.18 -11.22 8.63
C GLU A 194 -25.56 -12.61 8.81
N PRO A 195 -26.02 -13.66 8.08
CA PRO A 195 -25.39 -14.97 8.11
C PRO A 195 -23.98 -14.92 7.49
N LYS A 196 -23.00 -15.49 8.18
CA LYS A 196 -21.63 -15.67 7.65
C LYS A 196 -21.52 -17.05 6.97
N PRO A 197 -20.85 -17.14 5.80
CA PRO A 197 -20.75 -18.40 5.07
C PRO A 197 -19.91 -19.44 5.84
N VAL A 198 -20.23 -20.71 5.61
CA VAL A 198 -19.48 -21.88 6.09
C VAL A 198 -19.14 -22.72 4.87
N THR A 199 -17.86 -23.03 4.72
CA THR A 199 -17.36 -23.95 3.68
C THR A 199 -16.50 -25.03 4.32
N GLY A 200 -16.44 -26.21 3.70
CA GLY A 200 -15.62 -27.29 4.22
C GLY A 200 -15.49 -28.48 3.28
N THR A 201 -14.61 -29.40 3.63
CA THR A 201 -14.30 -30.61 2.85
C THR A 201 -14.40 -31.87 3.71
N ARG A 202 -14.90 -32.95 3.11
CA ARG A 202 -15.07 -34.25 3.77
C ARG A 202 -13.71 -34.91 3.95
N LEU A 203 -13.33 -35.17 5.20
CA LEU A 203 -12.15 -35.96 5.51
C LEU A 203 -12.47 -37.45 5.31
N ARG A 204 -11.51 -38.20 4.76
CA ARG A 204 -11.67 -39.65 4.52
C ARG A 204 -11.52 -40.49 5.79
N GLU A 205 -10.78 -39.97 6.76
CA GLU A 205 -10.51 -40.56 8.06
C GLU A 205 -10.74 -39.49 9.14
N ARG A 206 -10.96 -39.93 10.38
CA ARG A 206 -11.15 -39.01 11.51
C ARG A 206 -9.84 -38.26 11.78
N TYR A 207 -9.89 -36.94 11.90
CA TYR A 207 -8.70 -36.15 12.23
C TYR A 207 -8.17 -36.57 13.61
N VAL A 208 -7.01 -37.21 13.61
CA VAL A 208 -6.20 -37.43 14.81
C VAL A 208 -5.17 -36.31 14.85
N ALA A 209 -5.24 -35.45 15.86
CA ALA A 209 -4.18 -34.46 16.08
C ALA A 209 -2.85 -35.21 16.21
N PRO A 210 -1.77 -34.78 15.52
CA PRO A 210 -0.51 -35.50 15.57
C PRO A 210 -0.07 -35.63 17.03
N PRO A 211 0.24 -36.85 17.52
CA PRO A 211 0.61 -37.02 18.91
C PRO A 211 1.82 -36.13 19.21
N GLN A 212 1.79 -35.40 20.33
CA GLN A 212 2.99 -34.72 20.80
C GLN A 212 4.12 -35.74 20.83
N PRO A 213 5.25 -35.50 20.13
CA PRO A 213 6.37 -36.40 20.19
C PRO A 213 6.81 -36.45 21.66
N ALA A 214 6.68 -37.62 22.28
CA ALA A 214 7.25 -37.85 23.60
C ALA A 214 8.72 -37.44 23.53
N ALA A 215 9.16 -36.61 24.49
CA ALA A 215 10.53 -36.10 24.51
C ALA A 215 11.49 -37.29 24.34
N PRO A 216 12.36 -37.30 23.31
CA PRO A 216 13.10 -38.49 22.96
C PRO A 216 13.96 -38.91 24.15
N PRO A 217 14.04 -40.22 24.47
CA PRO A 217 14.99 -40.69 25.47
C PRO A 217 16.39 -40.23 25.04
N ALA A 218 17.15 -39.61 25.95
CA ALA A 218 18.43 -39.00 25.63
C ALA A 218 19.34 -40.01 24.92
N ALA A 219 19.53 -39.82 23.61
CA ALA A 219 20.28 -40.74 22.79
C ALA A 219 21.74 -40.76 23.25
N GLY A 220 22.25 -41.94 23.62
CA GLY A 220 23.64 -42.10 24.03
C GLY A 220 24.59 -41.67 22.92
N SER A 221 25.72 -41.06 23.29
CA SER A 221 26.70 -40.45 22.40
C SER A 221 27.52 -41.50 21.61
N GLY A 222 26.86 -42.25 20.73
CA GLY A 222 27.48 -43.14 19.74
C GLY A 222 27.50 -42.49 18.37
N ALA A 223 28.69 -42.25 17.81
CA ALA A 223 28.83 -41.66 16.48
C ALA A 223 28.33 -42.62 15.39
N ARG A 224 27.37 -42.15 14.57
CA ARG A 224 26.87 -42.86 13.38
C ARG A 224 27.89 -42.76 12.23
N GLY A 225 27.94 -43.81 11.41
CA GLY A 225 28.78 -43.86 10.20
C GLY A 225 28.26 -42.99 9.05
N PRO A 226 28.98 -42.97 7.91
CA PRO A 226 28.60 -42.20 6.72
C PRO A 226 27.26 -42.65 6.13
N SER A 227 26.61 -41.74 5.40
CA SER A 227 25.36 -41.95 4.69
C SER A 227 25.40 -43.13 3.70
N THR A 228 24.34 -43.93 3.70
CA THR A 228 24.23 -45.08 2.77
C THR A 228 23.74 -44.65 1.38
N PRO A 229 24.02 -45.44 0.32
CA PRO A 229 23.52 -45.16 -1.03
C PRO A 229 21.98 -45.05 -1.12
N ALA A 230 21.26 -45.83 -0.30
CA ALA A 230 19.80 -45.81 -0.27
C ALA A 230 19.24 -44.50 0.32
N GLU A 231 19.89 -43.96 1.35
CA GLU A 231 19.53 -42.67 1.94
C GLU A 231 19.91 -41.51 1.00
N ARG A 232 21.11 -41.55 0.41
CA ARG A 232 21.55 -40.58 -0.62
C ARG A 232 20.56 -40.52 -1.79
N ALA A 233 20.14 -41.67 -2.32
CA ALA A 233 19.13 -41.75 -3.36
C ALA A 233 17.74 -41.24 -2.92
N ARG A 234 17.39 -41.33 -1.63
CA ARG A 234 16.15 -40.75 -1.09
C ARG A 234 16.22 -39.22 -1.08
N VAL A 235 17.34 -38.63 -0.68
CA VAL A 235 17.55 -37.17 -0.68
C VAL A 235 17.48 -36.57 -2.08
N VAL A 236 18.12 -37.20 -3.07
CA VAL A 236 18.03 -36.76 -4.47
C VAL A 236 16.56 -36.72 -4.96
N ARG A 237 15.78 -37.78 -4.72
CA ARG A 237 14.34 -37.77 -5.07
C ARG A 237 13.54 -36.70 -4.33
N MET A 238 13.78 -36.50 -3.03
CA MET A 238 13.11 -35.43 -2.29
C MET A 238 13.37 -34.04 -2.90
N ALA A 239 14.56 -33.80 -3.45
CA ALA A 239 14.91 -32.51 -4.06
C ALA A 239 14.18 -32.24 -5.39
N GLU A 240 13.85 -33.29 -6.14
CA GLU A 240 13.02 -33.22 -7.36
C GLU A 240 11.53 -33.17 -7.03
N GLU A 241 11.06 -34.04 -6.12
CA GLU A 241 9.65 -34.09 -5.68
C GLU A 241 9.21 -32.76 -5.05
N ALA A 242 10.04 -32.15 -4.20
CA ALA A 242 9.70 -30.90 -3.51
C ALA A 242 9.59 -29.68 -4.45
N GLN A 243 10.16 -29.72 -5.65
CA GLN A 243 9.94 -28.66 -6.65
C GLN A 243 8.50 -28.69 -7.20
N HIS A 244 7.83 -29.84 -7.09
CA HIS A 244 6.49 -30.12 -7.61
C HIS A 244 5.43 -30.16 -6.49
N ASP A 245 5.79 -30.61 -5.29
CA ASP A 245 4.96 -30.57 -4.07
C ASP A 245 5.79 -30.12 -2.84
N PRO A 246 6.14 -28.83 -2.75
CA PRO A 246 7.01 -28.33 -1.68
C PRO A 246 6.40 -28.44 -0.28
N LEU A 247 5.06 -28.38 -0.18
CA LEU A 247 4.36 -28.48 1.10
C LEU A 247 4.21 -29.93 1.54
N GLY A 248 3.72 -30.82 0.66
CA GLY A 248 3.52 -32.23 0.99
C GLY A 248 4.83 -32.96 1.25
N VAL A 249 5.89 -32.70 0.47
CA VAL A 249 7.21 -33.32 0.71
C VAL A 249 7.83 -32.79 2.01
N GLN A 250 7.74 -31.48 2.31
CA GLN A 250 8.25 -30.96 3.58
C GLN A 250 7.49 -31.53 4.79
N GLN A 251 6.17 -31.67 4.70
CA GLN A 251 5.35 -32.27 5.76
C GLN A 251 5.67 -33.76 5.97
N ARG A 252 5.92 -34.49 4.89
CA ARG A 252 6.15 -35.96 4.86
C ARG A 252 7.57 -36.35 5.27
N ASP A 253 8.58 -35.61 4.80
CA ASP A 253 10.00 -35.97 4.92
C ASP A 253 10.84 -35.01 5.77
N GLY A 254 10.35 -33.82 6.10
CA GLY A 254 11.14 -32.78 6.79
C GLY A 254 11.73 -33.20 8.14
N ALA A 255 10.95 -33.91 8.96
CA ALA A 255 11.42 -34.42 10.24
C ALA A 255 12.49 -35.53 10.08
N TRP A 256 12.39 -36.35 9.04
CA TRP A 256 13.41 -37.35 8.72
C TRP A 256 14.70 -36.67 8.23
N LEU A 257 14.59 -35.69 7.33
CA LEU A 257 15.77 -35.03 6.75
C LEU A 257 16.58 -34.29 7.82
N SER A 258 15.92 -33.58 8.75
CA SER A 258 16.62 -32.93 9.88
C SER A 258 17.36 -33.95 10.76
N ALA A 259 16.68 -34.98 11.25
CA ALA A 259 17.30 -36.00 12.09
C ALA A 259 18.37 -36.83 11.36
N TRP A 260 18.30 -36.92 10.03
CA TRP A 260 19.30 -37.57 9.20
C TRP A 260 20.56 -36.72 9.02
N VAL A 261 20.39 -35.41 8.77
CA VAL A 261 21.44 -34.38 8.70
C VAL A 261 22.26 -34.35 9.98
N ASP A 262 21.60 -34.20 11.14
CA ASP A 262 22.25 -34.06 12.45
C ASP A 262 23.10 -35.27 12.85
N ALA A 263 22.94 -36.40 12.14
CA ALA A 263 23.52 -37.68 12.47
C ALA A 263 24.39 -38.29 11.34
N ILE A 264 24.76 -37.54 10.28
CA ILE A 264 25.75 -38.01 9.28
C ILE A 264 27.06 -37.20 9.36
N PRO A 265 28.23 -37.85 9.21
CA PRO A 265 29.53 -37.17 9.21
C PRO A 265 30.03 -36.73 7.82
N ASP A 266 29.36 -37.12 6.72
CA ASP A 266 29.91 -37.12 5.35
C ASP A 266 29.21 -36.19 4.34
N LEU A 267 28.25 -35.38 4.78
CA LEU A 267 27.68 -34.25 4.02
C LEU A 267 27.58 -33.04 4.96
N ALA A 268 27.76 -31.83 4.44
CA ALA A 268 27.92 -30.63 5.26
C ALA A 268 27.00 -29.48 4.81
N LEU A 269 26.04 -29.12 5.67
CA LEU A 269 25.26 -27.90 5.54
C LEU A 269 25.96 -26.77 6.29
N ALA A 270 26.72 -25.96 5.56
CA ALA A 270 27.21 -24.69 6.09
C ALA A 270 26.03 -23.75 6.35
N ALA A 271 25.99 -23.08 7.50
CA ALA A 271 24.94 -22.10 7.83
C ALA A 271 24.75 -21.11 6.68
N SER A 272 23.50 -20.93 6.21
CA SER A 272 23.23 -20.24 4.96
C SER A 272 23.02 -18.75 5.21
N THR A 273 23.67 -17.89 4.42
CA THR A 273 23.40 -16.45 4.41
C THR A 273 22.04 -16.11 3.77
N SER A 274 21.31 -17.13 3.31
CA SER A 274 19.94 -17.07 2.81
C SER A 274 18.87 -17.35 3.87
N ASP A 275 19.21 -17.75 5.10
CA ASP A 275 18.21 -18.14 6.11
C ASP A 275 17.29 -16.98 6.56
N ASP A 276 17.85 -15.76 6.62
CA ASP A 276 17.12 -14.49 6.81
C ASP A 276 16.30 -14.06 5.60
N TRP A 277 16.57 -14.68 4.45
CA TRP A 277 15.94 -14.38 3.17
C TRP A 277 14.72 -15.28 2.93
N LEU A 278 14.88 -16.59 3.16
CA LEU A 278 13.78 -17.58 3.15
C LEU A 278 12.73 -17.28 4.24
N ASN A 279 13.12 -16.59 5.31
CA ASN A 279 12.22 -16.06 6.35
C ASN A 279 11.17 -15.05 5.85
N THR A 280 11.23 -14.58 4.60
CA THR A 280 10.33 -13.52 4.09
C THR A 280 9.11 -14.01 3.32
N ALA A 281 8.92 -15.32 3.16
CA ALA A 281 7.61 -15.83 2.74
C ALA A 281 6.57 -15.56 3.84
N PRO A 282 5.37 -15.06 3.52
CA PRO A 282 4.42 -14.54 4.53
C PRO A 282 3.83 -15.65 5.42
N GLN A 283 3.60 -16.85 4.89
CA GLN A 283 3.03 -17.98 5.63
C GLN A 283 4.12 -18.86 6.25
N ALA A 284 3.88 -19.40 7.45
CA ALA A 284 4.82 -20.26 8.17
C ALA A 284 5.15 -21.56 7.41
N ALA A 285 4.13 -22.21 6.82
CA ALA A 285 4.31 -23.41 6.02
C ALA A 285 5.18 -23.15 4.78
N THR A 286 5.00 -22.01 4.11
CA THR A 286 5.86 -21.61 2.97
C THR A 286 7.31 -21.39 3.41
N ARG A 287 7.56 -20.74 4.56
CA ARG A 287 8.94 -20.61 5.12
C ARG A 287 9.57 -21.97 5.39
N ALA A 288 8.82 -22.91 5.96
CA ALA A 288 9.29 -24.27 6.25
C ALA A 288 9.60 -25.05 4.96
N ALA A 289 8.68 -25.03 3.98
CA ALA A 289 8.82 -25.69 2.69
C ALA A 289 10.02 -25.19 1.88
N LEU A 290 10.22 -23.87 1.81
CA LEU A 290 11.36 -23.30 1.08
C LEU A 290 12.71 -23.54 1.78
N ARG A 291 12.75 -23.56 3.12
CA ARG A 291 13.93 -23.98 3.88
C ARG A 291 14.27 -25.46 3.66
N PHE A 292 13.26 -26.32 3.66
CA PHE A 292 13.41 -27.73 3.32
C PHE A 292 13.94 -27.90 1.90
N GLN A 293 13.36 -27.19 0.92
CA GLN A 293 13.82 -27.21 -0.47
C GLN A 293 15.29 -26.77 -0.61
N TYR A 294 15.70 -25.69 0.05
CA TYR A 294 17.10 -25.25 0.03
C TYR A 294 18.04 -26.34 0.56
N MET A 295 17.73 -26.86 1.75
CA MET A 295 18.51 -27.89 2.42
C MET A 295 18.65 -29.15 1.55
N VAL A 296 17.54 -29.65 1.01
CA VAL A 296 17.55 -30.89 0.22
C VAL A 296 18.22 -30.71 -1.14
N SER A 297 18.08 -29.55 -1.79
CA SER A 297 18.77 -29.25 -3.06
C SER A 297 20.28 -29.06 -2.88
N VAL A 298 20.74 -28.45 -1.77
CA VAL A 298 22.17 -28.41 -1.42
C VAL A 298 22.71 -29.83 -1.26
N MET A 299 22.01 -30.70 -0.53
CA MET A 299 22.48 -32.07 -0.28
C MET A 299 22.43 -32.95 -1.53
N ALA A 300 21.40 -32.84 -2.36
CA ALA A 300 21.33 -33.53 -3.65
C ALA A 300 22.53 -33.12 -4.54
N PHE A 301 22.82 -31.82 -4.65
CA PHE A 301 23.99 -31.33 -5.38
C PHE A 301 25.31 -31.93 -4.84
N GLN A 302 25.51 -31.98 -3.51
CA GLN A 302 26.70 -32.59 -2.90
C GLN A 302 26.79 -34.12 -3.13
N ILE A 303 25.66 -34.81 -3.25
CA ILE A 303 25.59 -36.25 -3.53
C ILE A 303 25.95 -36.56 -4.98
N GLU A 304 25.50 -35.73 -5.92
CA GLU A 304 25.68 -35.91 -7.36
C GLU A 304 27.03 -35.36 -7.88
N HIS A 305 27.49 -34.24 -7.31
CA HIS A 305 28.64 -33.47 -7.79
C HIS A 305 29.76 -33.45 -6.74
N GLY A 306 30.19 -34.63 -6.27
CA GLY A 306 31.09 -34.79 -5.11
C GLY A 306 32.36 -33.93 -5.14
N ASP A 307 33.03 -33.81 -6.30
CA ASP A 307 34.24 -32.98 -6.45
C ASP A 307 33.96 -31.46 -6.39
N GLN A 308 32.72 -31.05 -6.63
CA GLN A 308 32.26 -29.66 -6.54
C GLN A 308 31.58 -29.34 -5.20
N ALA A 309 31.28 -30.33 -4.35
CA ALA A 309 30.62 -30.16 -3.06
C ALA A 309 31.34 -29.15 -2.13
N ALA A 310 32.66 -29.05 -2.22
CA ALA A 310 33.47 -28.09 -1.47
C ALA A 310 33.32 -26.62 -1.96
N GLN A 311 32.77 -26.39 -3.16
CA GLN A 311 32.53 -25.06 -3.69
C GLN A 311 31.21 -24.50 -3.16
N ARG A 312 31.26 -23.82 -2.00
CA ARG A 312 30.08 -23.26 -1.33
C ARG A 312 29.16 -22.45 -2.26
N SER A 313 29.72 -21.67 -3.18
CA SER A 313 28.94 -20.90 -4.17
C SER A 313 28.17 -21.74 -5.21
N ALA A 314 28.62 -22.95 -5.52
CA ALA A 314 27.88 -23.87 -6.39
C ALA A 314 26.74 -24.55 -5.62
N SER A 315 27.03 -25.00 -4.39
CA SER A 315 26.02 -25.54 -3.47
C SER A 315 24.90 -24.52 -3.17
N ASP A 316 25.26 -23.27 -2.83
CA ASP A 316 24.29 -22.20 -2.53
C ASP A 316 23.45 -21.83 -3.77
N LEU A 317 24.03 -21.90 -4.98
CA LEU A 317 23.32 -21.71 -6.24
C LEU A 317 22.30 -22.83 -6.50
N ALA A 318 22.69 -24.09 -6.34
CA ALA A 318 21.79 -25.24 -6.48
C ALA A 318 20.65 -25.20 -5.45
N GLY A 319 20.96 -24.85 -4.20
CA GLY A 319 19.98 -24.62 -3.14
C GLY A 319 18.93 -23.57 -3.53
N MET A 320 19.37 -22.40 -4.01
CA MET A 320 18.45 -21.34 -4.44
C MET A 320 17.70 -21.69 -5.74
N GLN A 321 18.32 -22.39 -6.69
CA GLN A 321 17.64 -22.86 -7.90
C GLN A 321 16.46 -23.78 -7.57
N GLY A 322 16.63 -24.69 -6.60
CA GLY A 322 15.53 -25.51 -6.06
C GLY A 322 14.44 -24.66 -5.40
N VAL A 323 14.82 -23.73 -4.50
CA VAL A 323 13.89 -22.80 -3.83
C VAL A 323 13.02 -22.04 -4.84
N LEU A 324 13.61 -21.56 -5.93
CA LEU A 324 12.90 -20.77 -6.92
C LEU A 324 11.89 -21.60 -7.74
N HIS A 325 12.20 -22.86 -8.07
CA HIS A 325 11.22 -23.75 -8.70
C HIS A 325 10.05 -24.08 -7.76
N ALA A 326 10.34 -24.44 -6.51
CA ALA A 326 9.32 -24.64 -5.49
C ALA A 326 8.43 -23.39 -5.29
N TYR A 327 9.04 -22.20 -5.25
CA TYR A 327 8.35 -20.93 -5.13
C TYR A 327 7.46 -20.62 -6.35
N GLU A 328 7.89 -20.93 -7.57
CA GLU A 328 7.04 -20.81 -8.77
C GLU A 328 5.89 -21.82 -8.79
N THR A 329 6.08 -23.01 -8.23
CA THR A 329 5.00 -23.99 -8.01
C THR A 329 3.99 -23.46 -7.01
N LEU A 330 4.44 -22.91 -5.88
CA LEU A 330 3.59 -22.27 -4.88
C LEU A 330 2.82 -21.06 -5.47
N LEU A 331 3.48 -20.15 -6.19
CA LEU A 331 2.83 -19.01 -6.83
C LEU A 331 1.77 -19.39 -7.88
N ARG A 332 1.87 -20.60 -8.48
CA ARG A 332 0.86 -21.16 -9.38
C ARG A 332 -0.33 -21.78 -8.64
N GLN A 333 -0.14 -22.20 -7.38
CA GLN A 333 -1.20 -22.69 -6.49
C GLN A 333 -1.95 -21.54 -5.83
N ASP A 334 -1.23 -20.62 -5.18
CA ASP A 334 -1.80 -19.42 -4.55
C ASP A 334 -0.81 -18.23 -4.55
N LYS A 335 -1.34 -17.04 -4.85
CA LYS A 335 -0.62 -15.77 -4.80
C LYS A 335 -0.35 -15.29 -3.36
N LEU A 336 -1.03 -15.84 -2.36
CA LEU A 336 -0.74 -15.55 -0.94
C LEU A 336 0.62 -16.08 -0.46
N HIS A 337 1.32 -16.93 -1.25
CA HIS A 337 2.69 -17.35 -0.95
C HIS A 337 3.77 -16.30 -1.30
N ARG A 338 3.40 -15.22 -1.98
CA ARG A 338 4.33 -14.27 -2.62
C ARG A 338 5.22 -13.50 -1.63
N SER A 339 6.53 -13.43 -1.94
CA SER A 339 7.53 -12.61 -1.26
C SER A 339 8.25 -11.70 -2.28
N ALA A 340 8.33 -10.40 -1.97
CA ALA A 340 9.07 -9.43 -2.80
C ALA A 340 10.57 -9.76 -2.93
N LYS A 341 11.14 -10.47 -1.94
CA LYS A 341 12.51 -10.97 -2.02
C LYS A 341 12.62 -12.13 -3.00
N LEU A 342 11.79 -13.16 -2.86
CA LEU A 342 11.85 -14.32 -3.76
C LEU A 342 11.50 -13.94 -5.22
N ASP A 343 10.61 -12.97 -5.42
CA ASP A 343 10.39 -12.33 -6.72
C ASP A 343 11.66 -11.69 -7.30
N ALA A 344 12.47 -11.02 -6.47
CA ALA A 344 13.72 -10.43 -6.93
C ALA A 344 14.78 -11.48 -7.30
N ALA A 345 14.82 -12.61 -6.58
CA ALA A 345 15.66 -13.74 -6.96
C ALA A 345 15.13 -14.46 -8.23
N LEU A 346 13.82 -14.52 -8.46
CA LEU A 346 13.25 -14.96 -9.74
C LEU A 346 13.64 -14.03 -10.89
N ALA A 347 13.53 -12.71 -10.70
CA ALA A 347 13.93 -11.72 -11.71
C ALA A 347 15.43 -11.84 -12.02
N ALA A 348 16.29 -11.97 -11.01
CA ALA A 348 17.71 -12.21 -11.21
C ALA A 348 18.00 -13.54 -11.92
N ARG A 349 17.21 -14.61 -11.68
CA ARG A 349 17.31 -15.88 -12.43
C ARG A 349 16.86 -15.73 -13.89
N GLN A 350 15.81 -14.95 -14.16
CA GLN A 350 15.34 -14.66 -15.53
C GLN A 350 16.31 -13.77 -16.33
N GLN A 351 17.25 -13.10 -15.65
CA GLN A 351 18.29 -12.24 -16.24
C GLN A 351 19.69 -12.90 -16.22
N ASP A 352 19.80 -14.21 -15.93
CA ASP A 352 21.05 -14.98 -15.73
C ASP A 352 22.01 -14.44 -14.64
N ARG A 353 21.53 -13.53 -13.78
CA ARG A 353 22.30 -12.88 -12.69
C ARG A 353 22.21 -13.60 -11.34
N LEU A 354 21.47 -14.71 -11.21
CA LEU A 354 21.28 -15.41 -9.92
C LEU A 354 22.58 -15.74 -9.15
N PRO A 355 23.70 -16.16 -9.78
CA PRO A 355 24.96 -16.40 -9.04
C PRO A 355 25.54 -15.11 -8.43
N ALA A 356 25.44 -14.00 -9.15
CA ALA A 356 25.92 -12.68 -8.73
C ALA A 356 24.99 -12.03 -7.69
N PHE A 357 23.68 -12.29 -7.82
CA PHE A 357 22.66 -11.98 -6.81
C PHE A 357 23.01 -12.63 -5.46
N LEU A 358 23.19 -13.94 -5.44
CA LEU A 358 23.57 -14.73 -4.26
C LEU A 358 24.89 -14.27 -3.63
N ALA A 359 25.88 -13.88 -4.44
CA ALA A 359 27.14 -13.35 -3.95
C ALA A 359 26.93 -12.13 -3.03
N THR A 360 26.00 -11.21 -3.34
CA THR A 360 25.71 -10.06 -2.47
C THR A 360 24.97 -10.41 -1.19
N LEU A 361 24.10 -11.43 -1.21
CA LEU A 361 23.43 -11.91 0.02
C LEU A 361 24.43 -12.45 1.04
N SER A 362 25.60 -12.94 0.59
CA SER A 362 26.64 -13.50 1.46
C SER A 362 27.43 -12.49 2.29
N GLY A 363 27.02 -11.22 2.33
CA GLY A 363 27.75 -10.12 3.01
C GLY A 363 29.05 -9.72 2.31
N ARG A 364 29.42 -10.41 1.22
CA ARG A 364 30.46 -9.95 0.29
C ARG A 364 29.93 -8.73 -0.43
N HIS A 365 30.51 -7.56 -0.16
CA HIS A 365 30.33 -6.39 -1.00
C HIS A 365 30.77 -6.75 -2.43
N ALA A 366 29.83 -7.04 -3.31
CA ALA A 366 30.08 -6.98 -4.74
C ALA A 366 30.14 -5.50 -5.10
N GLY A 367 31.32 -4.91 -4.90
CA GLY A 367 31.62 -3.56 -5.34
C GLY A 367 31.27 -3.43 -6.81
N ILE A 368 30.75 -2.26 -7.20
CA ILE A 368 30.28 -1.99 -8.56
C ILE A 368 31.41 -2.33 -9.54
N ALA A 369 31.19 -3.37 -10.35
CA ALA A 369 32.23 -3.92 -11.21
C ALA A 369 32.55 -2.90 -12.32
N ALA A 370 33.76 -2.38 -12.33
CA ALA A 370 34.24 -1.40 -13.31
C ALA A 370 34.57 -2.07 -14.67
N SER A 371 33.65 -2.85 -15.20
CA SER A 371 33.67 -3.38 -16.56
C SER A 371 33.05 -2.36 -17.51
N PRO A 372 33.64 -2.09 -18.70
CA PRO A 372 33.04 -1.18 -19.66
C PRO A 372 31.77 -1.80 -20.26
N SER A 373 30.63 -1.13 -20.04
CA SER A 373 29.33 -1.48 -20.63
C SER A 373 29.43 -1.72 -22.14
N PRO A 374 28.76 -2.75 -22.69
CA PRO A 374 28.83 -3.12 -24.12
C PRO A 374 28.10 -2.14 -25.06
N SER A 375 27.50 -1.07 -24.54
CA SER A 375 26.88 -0.02 -25.37
C SER A 375 27.92 0.65 -26.30
N GLY A 376 27.57 0.81 -27.58
CA GLY A 376 28.45 1.41 -28.59
C GLY A 376 28.70 2.92 -28.40
N ASP A 377 27.78 3.62 -27.74
CA ASP A 377 27.85 5.06 -27.50
C ASP A 377 28.87 5.42 -26.39
N ALA A 378 29.79 6.34 -26.69
CA ALA A 378 30.79 6.82 -25.75
C ALA A 378 30.19 7.65 -24.59
N THR A 379 29.09 8.36 -24.83
CA THR A 379 28.37 9.15 -23.83
C THR A 379 27.65 8.23 -22.85
N ALA A 380 26.96 7.18 -23.33
CA ALA A 380 26.31 6.18 -22.49
C ALA A 380 27.32 5.49 -21.56
N ARG A 381 28.46 5.04 -22.12
CA ARG A 381 29.57 4.50 -21.31
C ARG A 381 30.14 5.52 -20.31
N ARG A 382 30.13 6.82 -20.63
CA ARG A 382 30.61 7.88 -19.73
C ARG A 382 29.60 8.21 -18.61
N ILE A 383 28.29 8.17 -18.88
CA ILE A 383 27.22 8.28 -17.88
C ILE A 383 27.38 7.14 -16.85
N VAL A 384 27.52 5.89 -17.33
CA VAL A 384 27.80 4.73 -16.48
C VAL A 384 29.08 4.95 -15.67
N ALA A 385 30.22 5.22 -16.32
CA ALA A 385 31.50 5.36 -15.65
C ALA A 385 31.53 6.47 -14.58
N LEU A 386 30.77 7.56 -14.75
CA LEU A 386 30.63 8.61 -13.74
C LEU A 386 29.77 8.14 -12.55
N GLY A 387 28.63 7.53 -12.84
CA GLY A 387 27.71 7.02 -11.81
C GLY A 387 28.25 5.82 -11.02
N THR A 388 29.22 5.09 -11.55
CA THR A 388 29.88 3.97 -10.84
C THR A 388 31.14 4.38 -10.08
N SER A 389 31.86 5.43 -10.50
CA SER A 389 33.12 5.88 -9.85
C SER A 389 32.99 7.07 -8.90
N ASP A 390 31.97 7.91 -9.05
CA ASP A 390 31.65 9.03 -8.16
C ASP A 390 30.12 9.10 -7.92
N PRO A 391 29.48 8.08 -7.32
CA PRO A 391 28.03 8.05 -7.09
C PRO A 391 27.58 8.99 -5.96
N ARG A 392 26.75 10.00 -6.26
CA ARG A 392 26.35 11.07 -5.30
C ARG A 392 24.89 11.09 -4.90
N ALA A 393 24.06 10.17 -5.39
CA ALA A 393 22.63 10.11 -5.08
C ALA A 393 22.34 10.15 -3.56
N MET A 394 23.12 9.43 -2.74
CA MET A 394 22.90 9.43 -1.28
C MET A 394 23.34 10.73 -0.59
N ASP A 395 24.36 11.44 -1.09
CA ASP A 395 24.76 12.77 -0.59
C ASP A 395 23.64 13.80 -0.83
N TRP A 396 22.99 13.74 -2.00
CA TRP A 396 21.85 14.60 -2.31
C TRP A 396 20.66 14.30 -1.40
N LEU A 397 20.44 13.02 -1.09
CA LEU A 397 19.40 12.58 -0.15
C LEU A 397 19.71 12.99 1.30
N ASP A 398 20.96 12.88 1.76
CA ASP A 398 21.38 13.34 3.09
C ASP A 398 21.13 14.84 3.26
N ILE A 399 21.47 15.65 2.24
CA ILE A 399 21.19 17.09 2.27
C ILE A 399 19.67 17.38 2.25
N LEU A 400 18.90 16.69 1.42
CA LEU A 400 17.44 16.85 1.35
C LEU A 400 16.74 16.45 2.66
N SER A 401 17.17 15.36 3.28
CA SER A 401 16.61 14.79 4.51
C SER A 401 17.16 15.47 5.77
N ASN A 402 18.46 15.36 6.00
CA ASN A 402 19.07 15.60 7.31
C ASN A 402 19.51 17.05 7.49
N ARG A 403 19.66 17.82 6.40
CA ARG A 403 19.99 19.26 6.45
C ARG A 403 18.79 20.18 6.29
N PHE A 404 17.78 19.81 5.49
CA PHE A 404 16.54 20.60 5.37
C PHE A 404 15.39 20.07 6.22
N GLY A 405 15.38 18.79 6.60
CA GLY A 405 14.25 18.17 7.30
C GLY A 405 13.07 17.92 6.37
N GLY A 406 11.86 17.86 6.95
CA GLY A 406 10.61 17.80 6.18
C GLY A 406 10.32 19.08 5.42
N ARG A 407 10.03 18.98 4.12
CA ARG A 407 10.00 20.11 3.17
C ARG A 407 8.57 20.52 2.80
N MET A 408 7.73 20.79 3.79
CA MET A 408 6.35 21.23 3.56
C MET A 408 6.29 22.44 2.60
N ALA A 409 5.41 22.42 1.59
CA ALA A 409 5.23 23.55 0.69
C ALA A 409 4.82 24.82 1.47
N GLY A 410 5.52 25.95 1.25
CA GLY A 410 5.36 27.16 2.07
C GLY A 410 6.08 27.14 3.43
N SER A 411 7.06 26.25 3.60
CA SER A 411 8.05 26.29 4.70
C SER A 411 9.38 26.90 4.25
N ASP A 412 10.20 27.29 5.23
CA ASP A 412 11.57 27.74 4.99
C ASP A 412 12.45 26.58 4.52
N ALA A 413 12.22 25.36 5.03
CA ALA A 413 12.93 24.14 4.64
C ALA A 413 12.78 23.87 3.13
N TYR A 414 11.55 23.87 2.64
CA TYR A 414 11.23 23.76 1.22
C TYR A 414 11.88 24.88 0.39
N THR A 415 11.75 26.12 0.86
CA THR A 415 12.27 27.30 0.15
C THR A 415 13.79 27.24 -0.03
N HIS A 416 14.52 26.84 1.01
CA HIS A 416 15.98 26.65 0.93
C HIS A 416 16.36 25.41 0.10
N ALA A 417 15.60 24.31 0.16
CA ALA A 417 15.82 23.13 -0.66
C ALA A 417 15.68 23.44 -2.17
N ALA A 418 14.68 24.25 -2.57
CA ALA A 418 14.49 24.67 -3.95
C ALA A 418 15.65 25.55 -4.46
N GLN A 419 16.06 26.52 -3.64
CA GLN A 419 17.21 27.38 -3.95
C GLN A 419 18.52 26.58 -4.08
N TRP A 420 18.71 25.57 -3.22
CA TRP A 420 19.86 24.65 -3.25
C TRP A 420 19.84 23.75 -4.48
N ALA A 421 18.72 23.12 -4.82
CA ALA A 421 18.62 22.23 -5.99
C ALA A 421 18.95 22.98 -7.29
N ARG A 422 18.36 24.18 -7.48
CA ARG A 422 18.73 25.08 -8.58
C ARG A 422 20.22 25.42 -8.58
N MET A 423 20.81 25.67 -7.41
CA MET A 423 22.23 26.01 -7.30
C MET A 423 23.13 24.84 -7.72
N GLN A 424 22.83 23.60 -7.30
CA GLN A 424 23.60 22.41 -7.72
C GLN A 424 23.57 22.23 -9.24
N LEU A 425 22.36 22.28 -9.83
CA LEU A 425 22.18 22.18 -11.28
C LEU A 425 23.00 23.24 -12.04
N ARG A 426 23.01 24.50 -11.56
CA ARG A 426 23.86 25.56 -12.12
C ARG A 426 25.36 25.31 -11.95
N GLN A 427 25.81 24.71 -10.84
CA GLN A 427 27.23 24.36 -10.63
C GLN A 427 27.72 23.29 -11.62
N TRP A 428 26.82 22.43 -12.12
CA TRP A 428 27.11 21.46 -13.17
C TRP A 428 26.93 22.02 -14.60
N GLY A 429 26.66 23.32 -14.74
CA GLY A 429 26.47 23.98 -16.03
C GLY A 429 25.08 23.79 -16.66
N VAL A 430 24.13 23.18 -15.95
CA VAL A 430 22.74 23.04 -16.41
C VAL A 430 22.02 24.38 -16.30
N GLN A 431 21.26 24.75 -17.32
CA GLN A 431 20.39 25.93 -17.28
C GLN A 431 19.26 25.64 -16.29
N ALA A 432 19.22 26.32 -15.13
CA ALA A 432 18.21 26.04 -14.09
C ALA A 432 17.67 27.32 -13.45
N GLU A 433 16.40 27.33 -13.07
CA GLU A 433 15.71 28.46 -12.45
C GLU A 433 14.71 28.04 -11.37
N LEU A 434 14.08 29.04 -10.72
CA LEU A 434 12.91 28.82 -9.86
C LEU A 434 11.72 29.41 -10.60
N GLU A 435 10.71 28.59 -10.85
CA GLU A 435 9.48 28.97 -11.51
C GLU A 435 8.36 29.03 -10.47
N GLU A 436 7.71 30.19 -10.32
CA GLU A 436 6.61 30.39 -9.37
C GLU A 436 5.46 29.42 -9.63
N ALA A 437 5.22 28.49 -8.70
CA ALA A 437 4.18 27.48 -8.80
C ALA A 437 2.86 27.90 -8.11
N GLY A 438 2.93 28.86 -7.18
CA GLY A 438 1.76 29.45 -6.53
C GLY A 438 2.06 29.91 -5.11
N GLU A 439 1.01 30.14 -4.33
CA GLU A 439 1.11 30.68 -2.97
C GLU A 439 0.40 29.79 -1.94
N MET A 440 0.97 29.75 -0.74
CA MET A 440 0.32 29.22 0.47
C MET A 440 -0.27 30.38 1.28
N SER A 441 -1.53 30.24 1.71
CA SER A 441 -2.26 31.21 2.53
C SER A 441 -1.66 31.43 3.92
N VAL A 442 -0.88 30.47 4.41
CA VAL A 442 -0.18 30.45 5.70
C VAL A 442 1.16 29.73 5.51
N GLY A 443 2.24 30.34 5.99
CA GLY A 443 3.55 29.69 6.09
C GLY A 443 3.67 28.92 7.40
N PHE A 444 4.38 27.80 7.35
CA PHE A 444 4.46 26.87 8.48
C PHE A 444 5.82 26.18 8.53
N ASN A 445 6.50 26.35 9.67
CA ASN A 445 7.69 25.60 10.03
C ASN A 445 7.35 24.72 11.24
N ARG A 446 7.57 23.42 11.11
CA ARG A 446 7.41 22.47 12.20
C ARG A 446 8.45 22.72 13.29
N GLY A 447 8.01 22.76 14.53
CA GLY A 447 8.89 22.85 15.69
C GLY A 447 9.11 21.49 16.35
N PRO A 448 10.05 21.38 17.31
CA PRO A 448 10.13 20.21 18.16
C PRO A 448 8.84 20.03 18.96
N TRP A 449 8.48 18.78 19.23
CA TRP A 449 7.49 18.41 20.24
C TRP A 449 8.07 17.46 21.28
N SER A 450 7.47 17.48 22.47
CA SER A 450 7.68 16.50 23.52
C SER A 450 6.41 16.31 24.33
N GLY A 451 6.31 15.16 25.00
CA GLY A 451 5.24 14.86 25.94
C GLY A 451 5.69 13.88 27.01
N ARG A 452 5.14 14.02 28.21
CA ARG A 452 5.33 13.06 29.31
C ARG A 452 4.08 12.95 30.18
N MET A 453 3.83 11.77 30.70
CA MET A 453 2.96 11.60 31.86
C MET A 453 3.78 11.93 33.10
N LEU A 454 3.26 12.75 34.00
CA LEU A 454 3.90 13.15 35.26
C LEU A 454 3.37 12.35 36.46
N ALA A 455 2.08 11.98 36.42
CA ALA A 455 1.40 11.20 37.43
C ALA A 455 0.36 10.28 36.76
N PRO A 456 0.08 9.06 37.30
CA PRO A 456 0.57 8.52 38.57
C PRO A 456 2.02 7.99 38.54
N ARG A 457 2.63 7.87 37.35
CA ARG A 457 4.04 7.49 37.15
C ARG A 457 4.65 8.41 36.10
N GLU A 458 5.89 8.85 36.31
CA GLU A 458 6.62 9.56 35.27
C GLU A 458 7.02 8.63 34.12
N GLN A 459 6.64 8.97 32.89
CA GLN A 459 7.06 8.29 31.66
C GLN A 459 7.05 9.25 30.46
N PRO A 460 8.03 9.17 29.55
CA PRO A 460 7.97 9.88 28.27
C PRO A 460 6.85 9.30 27.39
N LEU A 461 6.20 10.16 26.60
CA LEU A 461 5.14 9.78 25.68
C LEU A 461 5.67 9.75 24.25
N ARG A 462 5.53 8.61 23.57
CA ARG A 462 5.85 8.47 22.16
C ARG A 462 4.69 9.02 21.34
N MET A 463 4.91 10.21 20.80
CA MET A 463 3.87 11.00 20.14
C MET A 463 4.33 11.58 18.80
N ALA A 464 3.36 11.91 17.97
CA ALA A 464 3.51 12.70 16.76
C ALA A 464 2.39 13.75 16.70
N THR A 465 2.56 14.74 15.83
CA THR A 465 1.57 15.79 15.57
C THR A 465 1.28 15.88 14.07
N PRO A 466 0.01 16.04 13.66
CA PRO A 466 -0.34 16.36 12.28
C PRO A 466 0.31 17.69 11.83
N ALA A 467 0.61 17.79 10.53
CA ALA A 467 0.99 19.04 9.91
C ALA A 467 -0.02 20.16 10.25
N TYR A 468 0.47 21.38 10.40
CA TYR A 468 -0.28 22.56 10.82
C TYR A 468 -1.03 22.46 12.17
N THR A 469 -0.77 21.46 13.04
CA THR A 469 -1.40 21.43 14.38
C THR A 469 -1.01 22.65 15.22
N ALA A 470 -1.91 23.10 16.09
CA ALA A 470 -1.64 24.22 16.99
C ALA A 470 -0.47 23.91 17.95
N GLY A 471 0.41 24.90 18.15
CA GLY A 471 1.46 24.82 19.17
C GLY A 471 0.91 25.01 20.59
N THR A 472 1.64 24.51 21.58
CA THR A 472 1.39 24.84 22.99
C THR A 472 1.99 26.21 23.34
N ARG A 473 1.51 26.84 24.41
CA ARG A 473 2.02 28.12 24.93
C ARG A 473 3.26 27.91 25.79
N GLY A 474 4.28 27.28 25.20
CA GLY A 474 5.41 26.67 25.91
C GLY A 474 5.01 25.34 26.56
N VAL A 475 5.72 24.93 27.62
CA VAL A 475 5.40 23.72 28.39
C VAL A 475 4.04 23.88 29.08
N GLN A 476 3.09 23.00 28.77
CA GLN A 476 1.75 23.01 29.38
C GLN A 476 1.47 21.69 30.11
N GLN A 477 1.18 21.80 31.41
CA GLN A 477 0.75 20.69 32.26
C GLN A 477 -0.77 20.72 32.46
N GLY A 478 -1.39 19.55 32.60
CA GLY A 478 -2.81 19.45 32.91
C GLY A 478 -3.27 18.04 33.23
N LEU A 479 -4.42 17.92 33.89
CA LEU A 479 -5.06 16.61 34.09
C LEU A 479 -5.66 16.12 32.77
N ALA A 480 -5.51 14.84 32.49
CA ALA A 480 -6.20 14.18 31.39
C ALA A 480 -7.66 13.88 31.76
N ILE A 481 -8.52 13.74 30.75
CA ILE A 481 -9.92 13.35 30.90
C ILE A 481 -10.38 12.53 29.68
N LEU A 482 -11.28 11.57 29.91
CA LEU A 482 -11.97 10.87 28.82
C LEU A 482 -12.81 11.88 28.04
N GLY A 483 -12.55 12.00 26.75
CA GLY A 483 -13.31 12.83 25.83
C GLY A 483 -14.69 12.24 25.53
N PRO A 484 -15.57 13.03 24.90
CA PRO A 484 -16.92 12.62 24.57
C PRO A 484 -16.95 11.77 23.28
N ALA A 485 -17.86 10.79 23.25
CA ALA A 485 -18.16 9.98 22.07
C ALA A 485 -19.11 10.70 21.10
N THR A 486 -20.06 11.49 21.62
CA THR A 486 -21.08 12.20 20.82
C THR A 486 -21.00 13.72 20.95
N LEU A 487 -21.67 14.44 20.05
CA LEU A 487 -21.77 15.90 20.13
C LEU A 487 -22.61 16.36 21.34
N GLU A 488 -23.69 15.64 21.64
CA GLU A 488 -24.55 15.89 22.80
C GLU A 488 -23.76 15.70 24.10
N GLU A 489 -22.98 14.63 24.22
CA GLU A 489 -22.12 14.39 25.37
C GLU A 489 -21.04 15.47 25.49
N ALA A 490 -20.47 15.94 24.37
CA ALA A 490 -19.51 17.05 24.35
C ALA A 490 -20.13 18.34 24.91
N GLN A 491 -21.39 18.62 24.56
CA GLN A 491 -22.13 19.79 25.05
C GLN A 491 -22.48 19.64 26.54
N ALA A 492 -23.03 18.50 26.96
CA ALA A 492 -23.40 18.24 28.35
C ALA A 492 -22.20 18.26 29.30
N ARG A 493 -21.05 17.75 28.85
CA ARG A 493 -19.80 17.70 29.65
C ARG A 493 -18.88 18.92 29.43
N ALA A 494 -19.28 19.92 28.63
CA ALA A 494 -18.41 21.01 28.18
C ALA A 494 -17.56 21.65 29.30
N ALA A 495 -18.16 21.98 30.44
CA ALA A 495 -17.47 22.59 31.57
C ALA A 495 -16.33 21.74 32.18
N GLN A 496 -16.35 20.41 32.00
CA GLN A 496 -15.34 19.49 32.53
C GLN A 496 -14.01 19.58 31.78
N PHE A 497 -14.02 19.96 30.50
CA PHE A 497 -12.83 19.94 29.64
C PHE A 497 -11.90 21.15 29.83
N LYS A 498 -12.34 22.19 30.53
CA LYS A 498 -11.57 23.42 30.76
C LYS A 498 -10.24 23.11 31.46
N GLY A 499 -9.12 23.42 30.81
CA GLY A 499 -7.79 23.14 31.33
C GLY A 499 -7.43 21.65 31.40
N LYS A 500 -8.04 20.80 30.56
CA LYS A 500 -7.75 19.35 30.48
C LYS A 500 -7.15 18.93 29.14
N TRP A 501 -6.38 17.85 29.15
CA TRP A 501 -6.02 17.10 27.95
C TRP A 501 -7.10 16.05 27.65
N VAL A 502 -7.68 16.05 26.45
CA VAL A 502 -8.91 15.30 26.17
C VAL A 502 -8.62 14.07 25.31
N LEU A 503 -8.65 12.87 25.92
CA LEU A 503 -8.50 11.60 25.21
C LEU A 503 -9.73 11.34 24.34
N SER A 504 -9.57 11.56 23.04
CA SER A 504 -10.66 11.57 22.06
C SER A 504 -10.79 10.21 21.38
N GLY A 505 -11.84 9.47 21.75
CA GLY A 505 -12.17 8.17 21.16
C GLY A 505 -12.64 8.21 19.70
N GLY A 506 -13.01 7.02 19.20
CA GLY A 506 -13.34 6.76 17.80
C GLY A 506 -12.12 6.43 16.94
N GLU A 507 -12.36 5.93 15.73
CA GLU A 507 -11.32 5.61 14.75
C GLU A 507 -10.45 6.83 14.38
N ASN A 508 -9.16 6.60 14.17
CA ASN A 508 -8.19 7.63 13.83
C ASN A 508 -7.47 7.31 12.51
N SER A 509 -7.99 7.81 11.38
CA SER A 509 -7.37 7.68 10.05
C SER A 509 -6.18 8.65 9.82
N GLY A 510 -5.31 8.76 10.82
CA GLY A 510 -4.05 9.53 10.85
C GLY A 510 -4.18 11.05 10.85
N GLY A 511 -5.04 11.62 9.99
CA GLY A 511 -5.12 13.06 9.76
C GLY A 511 -5.62 13.88 10.96
N GLY A 512 -5.37 15.20 10.92
CA GLY A 512 -5.78 16.12 11.99
C GLY A 512 -7.29 16.17 12.24
N ARG A 513 -7.69 16.35 13.50
CA ARG A 513 -9.10 16.50 13.91
C ARG A 513 -9.78 17.75 13.35
N ASP A 514 -9.01 18.69 12.80
CA ASP A 514 -9.50 19.88 12.11
C ASP A 514 -9.87 19.65 10.63
N GLY A 515 -9.65 18.43 10.10
CA GLY A 515 -10.23 17.96 8.84
C GLY A 515 -9.32 18.03 7.62
N LYS A 516 -9.54 17.11 6.67
CA LYS A 516 -8.59 16.78 5.59
C LYS A 516 -8.62 17.72 4.35
N THR A 517 -9.50 18.72 4.29
CA THR A 517 -9.72 19.48 3.03
C THR A 517 -9.83 21.00 3.18
N LEU A 518 -10.24 21.52 4.34
CA LEU A 518 -10.54 22.95 4.54
C LEU A 518 -10.20 23.51 5.93
N HIS A 519 -9.60 22.71 6.83
CA HIS A 519 -9.46 23.05 8.27
C HIS A 519 -10.79 23.54 8.89
N GLN A 520 -11.81 22.68 8.81
CA GLN A 520 -13.09 22.88 9.48
C GLN A 520 -13.20 21.90 10.66
N PRO A 521 -13.01 22.37 11.91
CA PRO A 521 -13.00 21.48 13.06
C PRO A 521 -14.33 20.72 13.23
N ARG A 522 -14.21 19.40 13.45
CA ARG A 522 -15.35 18.51 13.71
C ARG A 522 -16.21 19.10 14.84
N ALA A 523 -17.52 18.84 14.82
CA ALA A 523 -18.45 19.47 15.76
C ALA A 523 -18.04 19.29 17.24
N ILE A 524 -17.58 18.08 17.61
CA ILE A 524 -16.99 17.80 18.93
C ILE A 524 -15.75 18.67 19.20
N THR A 525 -14.80 18.75 18.27
CA THR A 525 -13.58 19.57 18.41
C THR A 525 -13.93 21.04 18.69
N ARG A 526 -14.94 21.60 17.99
CA ARG A 526 -15.41 22.98 18.26
C ARG A 526 -15.92 23.19 19.68
N VAL A 527 -16.61 22.21 20.27
CA VAL A 527 -17.05 22.29 21.68
C VAL A 527 -15.85 22.21 22.63
N LEU A 528 -14.86 21.36 22.35
CA LEU A 528 -13.62 21.27 23.16
C LEU A 528 -12.80 22.57 23.10
N MET A 529 -12.73 23.21 21.93
CA MET A 529 -12.12 24.55 21.76
C MET A 529 -12.85 25.60 22.61
N GLN A 530 -14.19 25.65 22.52
CA GLN A 530 -15.02 26.61 23.27
C GLN A 530 -14.97 26.38 24.79
N ALA A 531 -14.83 25.14 25.23
CA ALA A 531 -14.64 24.78 26.64
C ALA A 531 -13.27 25.21 27.21
N GLY A 532 -12.30 25.52 26.35
CA GLY A 532 -10.92 25.82 26.77
C GLY A 532 -10.14 24.56 27.18
N ALA A 533 -10.27 23.47 26.42
CA ALA A 533 -9.38 22.32 26.53
C ALA A 533 -7.93 22.70 26.18
N LEU A 534 -6.96 21.92 26.69
CA LEU A 534 -5.52 22.12 26.40
C LEU A 534 -5.10 21.49 25.08
N GLY A 535 -5.77 20.42 24.65
CA GLY A 535 -5.51 19.69 23.42
C GLY A 535 -6.32 18.39 23.33
N THR A 536 -6.37 17.80 22.14
CA THR A 536 -6.92 16.46 21.90
C THR A 536 -5.81 15.44 21.78
N ILE A 537 -5.97 14.29 22.43
CA ILE A 537 -5.08 13.14 22.30
C ILE A 537 -5.86 12.01 21.61
N GLN A 538 -5.26 11.35 20.63
CA GLN A 538 -5.82 10.16 19.97
C GLN A 538 -4.84 8.99 20.01
N ALA A 539 -5.36 7.76 20.01
CA ALA A 539 -4.55 6.58 19.70
C ALA A 539 -4.00 6.70 18.28
N GLY A 540 -2.68 6.66 18.13
CA GLY A 540 -1.98 6.46 16.87
C GLY A 540 -1.47 5.03 16.81
N GLU A 541 -1.78 4.35 15.71
CA GLU A 541 -1.10 3.11 15.33
C GLU A 541 0.35 3.40 14.95
N GLU A 542 1.19 2.39 15.03
CA GLU A 542 2.63 2.54 14.83
C GLU A 542 3.05 2.00 13.45
N PRO A 543 3.76 2.79 12.62
CA PRO A 543 4.33 4.10 12.94
C PRO A 543 3.38 5.29 12.85
N LEU A 544 3.55 6.23 13.78
CA LEU A 544 2.66 7.39 13.94
C LEU A 544 2.59 8.27 12.67
N TYR A 545 1.40 8.33 12.08
CA TYR A 545 1.05 9.20 10.96
C TYR A 545 1.04 10.69 11.38
N ALA A 546 1.58 11.56 10.51
CA ALA A 546 1.84 12.96 10.85
C ALA A 546 1.41 13.98 9.76
N ALA A 547 0.79 13.54 8.68
CA ALA A 547 0.32 14.41 7.60
C ALA A 547 -1.05 15.07 7.88
N SER A 548 -1.28 16.25 7.28
CA SER A 548 -2.55 16.99 7.30
C SER A 548 -2.57 18.03 6.17
N ALA A 549 -3.74 18.49 5.75
CA ALA A 549 -3.84 19.60 4.80
C ALA A 549 -3.27 20.91 5.37
N ALA A 550 -3.13 21.95 4.54
CA ALA A 550 -2.86 23.32 4.97
C ALA A 550 -4.17 24.09 5.27
N PRO A 551 -4.18 25.04 6.23
CA PRO A 551 -5.35 25.84 6.57
C PRO A 551 -5.71 26.85 5.48
N ALA A 552 -7.00 27.10 5.27
CA ALA A 552 -7.46 27.95 4.18
C ALA A 552 -7.02 29.42 4.32
N THR A 553 -6.96 29.94 5.55
CA THR A 553 -6.56 31.33 5.86
C THR A 553 -5.84 31.41 7.20
N TRP A 554 -5.13 32.51 7.46
CA TRP A 554 -4.58 32.85 8.78
C TRP A 554 -5.63 32.87 9.90
N THR A 555 -6.86 33.30 9.60
CA THR A 555 -7.99 33.29 10.53
C THR A 555 -8.62 31.91 10.77
N ALA A 556 -8.24 30.91 9.97
CA ALA A 556 -8.64 29.51 10.11
C ALA A 556 -7.52 28.62 10.66
N LEU A 557 -6.48 29.20 11.27
CA LEU A 557 -5.47 28.46 12.03
C LEU A 557 -6.13 27.66 13.16
N PRO A 558 -5.75 26.38 13.36
CA PRO A 558 -6.22 25.62 14.51
C PRO A 558 -5.67 26.22 15.81
N THR A 559 -6.49 26.20 16.86
CA THR A 559 -6.17 26.80 18.17
C THR A 559 -6.08 25.77 19.29
N LEU A 560 -6.23 24.48 18.96
CA LEU A 560 -6.24 23.36 19.90
C LEU A 560 -5.24 22.30 19.39
N PRO A 561 -4.17 21.98 20.13
CA PRO A 561 -3.20 20.97 19.73
C PRO A 561 -3.84 19.59 19.57
N ASP A 562 -3.73 19.00 18.38
CA ASP A 562 -4.07 17.60 18.10
C ASP A 562 -2.81 16.72 18.17
N ILE A 563 -2.84 15.70 19.03
CA ILE A 563 -1.72 14.83 19.41
C ILE A 563 -2.08 13.39 19.05
N LYS A 564 -1.19 12.72 18.30
CA LYS A 564 -1.27 11.26 18.09
C LYS A 564 -0.30 10.59 19.08
N LEU A 565 -0.82 9.72 19.93
CA LEU A 565 -0.07 9.03 20.99
C LEU A 565 -0.05 7.53 20.69
N ALA A 566 1.12 6.88 20.80
CA ALA A 566 1.28 5.45 20.59
C ALA A 566 0.18 4.63 21.29
N ALA A 567 -0.53 3.79 20.54
CA ALA A 567 -1.75 3.11 20.99
C ALA A 567 -1.63 2.41 22.37
N PRO A 568 -0.52 1.73 22.74
CA PRO A 568 -0.37 1.14 24.08
C PRO A 568 -0.35 2.19 25.21
N GLN A 569 0.27 3.35 25.00
CA GLN A 569 0.29 4.43 26.00
C GLN A 569 -1.05 5.16 26.08
N TYR A 570 -1.76 5.30 24.95
CA TYR A 570 -3.13 5.77 24.95
C TYR A 570 -4.06 4.82 25.72
N ALA A 571 -3.91 3.51 25.55
CA ALA A 571 -4.69 2.49 26.24
C ALA A 571 -4.44 2.48 27.76
N ASP A 572 -3.17 2.59 28.22
CA ASP A 572 -2.83 2.74 29.64
C ASP A 572 -3.52 3.97 30.26
N ILE A 573 -3.34 5.15 29.66
CA ILE A 573 -3.94 6.39 30.17
C ILE A 573 -5.47 6.31 30.14
N ARG A 574 -6.07 5.73 29.11
CA ARG A 574 -7.53 5.52 29.03
C ARG A 574 -8.01 4.63 30.18
N GLN A 575 -7.39 3.47 30.38
CA GLN A 575 -7.78 2.52 31.43
C GLN A 575 -7.67 3.12 32.84
N ARG A 576 -6.65 3.96 33.07
CA ARG A 576 -6.49 4.72 34.32
C ARG A 576 -7.66 5.68 34.56
N LEU A 577 -8.02 6.47 33.56
CA LEU A 577 -9.13 7.42 33.66
C LEU A 577 -10.49 6.71 33.80
N GLU A 578 -10.66 5.54 33.20
CA GLU A 578 -11.85 4.67 33.39
C GLU A 578 -11.96 4.11 34.81
N ARG A 579 -10.83 3.90 35.51
CA ARG A 579 -10.75 3.60 36.94
C ARG A 579 -10.82 4.83 37.86
N ALA A 580 -11.00 6.03 37.29
CA ALA A 580 -10.88 7.31 37.98
C ALA A 580 -9.51 7.58 38.64
N GLU A 581 -8.44 6.91 38.19
CA GLU A 581 -7.06 7.27 38.56
C GLU A 581 -6.71 8.65 37.95
N PRO A 582 -6.24 9.64 38.74
CA PRO A 582 -5.88 10.95 38.21
C PRO A 582 -4.57 10.89 37.42
N VAL A 583 -4.65 11.11 36.10
CA VAL A 583 -3.50 11.19 35.21
C VAL A 583 -3.15 12.66 34.92
N THR A 584 -1.90 13.05 35.14
CA THR A 584 -1.37 14.38 34.78
C THR A 584 -0.41 14.24 33.60
N LEU A 585 -0.65 15.00 32.53
CA LEU A 585 0.17 15.01 31.32
C LEU A 585 0.78 16.40 31.09
N GLU A 586 1.98 16.40 30.51
CA GLU A 586 2.70 17.58 30.05
C GLU A 586 2.99 17.45 28.55
N PHE A 587 2.81 18.54 27.81
CA PHE A 587 3.20 18.65 26.40
C PHE A 587 3.86 19.99 26.11
N ASP A 588 4.79 19.99 25.17
CA ASP A 588 5.46 21.18 24.61
C ASP A 588 5.57 20.96 23.10
N ILE A 589 4.89 21.78 22.29
CA ILE A 589 4.77 21.65 20.83
C ILE A 589 5.04 23.02 20.22
N ARG A 590 6.23 23.22 19.64
CA ARG A 590 6.76 24.55 19.31
C ARG A 590 6.60 24.94 17.83
N ASN A 591 5.48 24.56 17.22
CA ASN A 591 5.15 24.87 15.83
C ASN A 591 5.12 26.38 15.56
N TRP A 592 5.72 26.81 14.46
CA TRP A 592 5.80 28.21 14.04
C TRP A 592 4.94 28.46 12.81
N PHE A 593 4.05 29.43 12.89
CA PHE A 593 3.21 29.89 11.78
C PHE A 593 3.57 31.33 11.42
N TYR A 594 3.55 31.66 10.13
CA TYR A 594 3.69 33.03 9.64
C TYR A 594 2.62 33.38 8.59
N PRO A 595 2.14 34.64 8.55
CA PRO A 595 1.06 35.02 7.65
C PRO A 595 1.51 34.94 6.19
N GLY A 596 0.65 34.38 5.34
CA GLY A 596 0.86 34.38 3.89
C GLY A 596 0.35 35.66 3.21
N PRO A 597 0.42 35.73 1.87
CA PRO A 597 0.84 34.63 0.99
C PRO A 597 2.33 34.27 1.10
N VAL A 598 2.64 32.99 0.86
CA VAL A 598 4.01 32.44 0.85
C VAL A 598 4.24 31.69 -0.47
N THR A 599 5.08 32.25 -1.34
CA THR A 599 5.30 31.76 -2.70
C THR A 599 6.16 30.49 -2.73
N TYR A 600 5.70 29.42 -3.38
CA TYR A 600 6.45 28.18 -3.63
C TYR A 600 6.78 28.03 -5.12
N HIS A 601 7.82 27.24 -5.44
CA HIS A 601 8.46 27.27 -6.75
C HIS A 601 8.86 25.88 -7.25
N ASN A 602 8.48 25.56 -8.48
CA ASN A 602 9.09 24.43 -9.20
C ASN A 602 10.57 24.75 -9.46
N VAL A 603 11.46 23.77 -9.35
CA VAL A 603 12.85 23.88 -9.81
C VAL A 603 12.92 23.32 -11.22
N VAL A 604 13.01 24.20 -12.22
CA VAL A 604 13.04 23.80 -13.63
C VAL A 604 14.48 23.89 -14.15
N ALA A 605 14.94 22.87 -14.86
CA ALA A 605 16.27 22.83 -15.43
C ALA A 605 16.33 22.11 -16.78
N ARG A 606 17.13 22.61 -17.72
CA ARG A 606 17.20 22.13 -19.11
C ARG A 606 18.64 21.89 -19.56
N ILE A 607 18.87 20.76 -20.20
CA ILE A 607 20.02 20.49 -21.08
C ILE A 607 19.50 20.63 -22.51
N PRO A 608 19.88 21.69 -23.25
CA PRO A 608 19.28 22.01 -24.54
C PRO A 608 19.60 20.97 -25.61
N GLY A 609 18.60 20.61 -26.40
CA GLY A 609 18.76 19.73 -27.54
C GLY A 609 19.48 20.39 -28.72
N THR A 610 19.86 19.57 -29.70
CA THR A 610 20.61 20.00 -30.89
C THR A 610 19.76 20.03 -32.16
N GLN A 611 19.42 18.91 -32.80
CA GLN A 611 18.64 18.92 -34.05
C GLN A 611 17.11 18.85 -33.86
N LYS A 612 16.65 18.52 -32.65
CA LYS A 612 15.23 18.44 -32.25
C LYS A 612 14.99 19.24 -30.96
N ALA A 613 15.64 20.40 -30.82
CA ALA A 613 15.67 21.17 -29.56
C ALA A 613 14.30 21.56 -28.99
N GLY A 614 13.26 21.66 -29.83
CA GLY A 614 11.88 21.88 -29.41
C GLY A 614 11.21 20.66 -28.76
N GLU A 615 11.52 19.43 -29.20
CA GLU A 615 11.04 18.21 -28.55
C GLU A 615 11.71 18.05 -27.17
N ILE A 616 10.92 17.72 -26.15
CA ILE A 616 11.36 17.67 -24.75
C ILE A 616 11.21 16.25 -24.17
N VAL A 617 12.25 15.74 -23.53
CA VAL A 617 12.15 14.60 -22.61
C VAL A 617 12.11 15.15 -21.19
N LEU A 618 10.97 15.00 -20.52
CA LEU A 618 10.78 15.46 -19.15
C LEU A 618 11.15 14.35 -18.16
N ILE A 619 11.90 14.69 -17.13
CA ILE A 619 12.13 13.86 -15.95
C ILE A 619 11.69 14.63 -14.70
N GLY A 620 11.15 13.95 -13.68
CA GLY A 620 10.55 14.65 -12.54
C GLY A 620 10.42 13.85 -11.25
N ALA A 621 10.24 14.58 -10.17
CA ALA A 621 9.90 14.16 -8.81
C ALA A 621 9.41 15.40 -8.04
N HIS A 622 8.68 15.27 -6.92
CA HIS A 622 8.34 16.43 -6.08
C HIS A 622 9.38 16.69 -5.00
N LEU A 623 9.63 17.97 -4.76
CA LEU A 623 10.61 18.48 -3.81
C LEU A 623 10.04 18.66 -2.41
N ASP A 624 8.75 18.95 -2.30
CA ASP A 624 8.07 18.98 -1.02
C ASP A 624 7.84 17.58 -0.45
N SER A 625 7.58 17.56 0.85
CA SER A 625 7.20 16.38 1.61
C SER A 625 6.34 16.78 2.81
N PHE A 626 5.61 15.82 3.36
CA PHE A 626 5.19 15.88 4.74
C PHE A 626 6.39 15.93 5.69
N ASP A 627 6.10 16.41 6.88
CA ASP A 627 7.09 17.03 7.76
C ASP A 627 7.22 16.35 9.13
N GLY A 628 6.40 15.35 9.43
CA GLY A 628 6.57 14.54 10.64
C GLY A 628 7.85 13.69 10.67
N GLY A 629 8.40 13.39 9.49
CA GLY A 629 9.75 12.84 9.31
C GLY A 629 10.63 13.84 8.56
N THR A 630 11.47 13.35 7.65
CA THR A 630 12.35 14.18 6.79
C THR A 630 12.06 14.03 5.30
N GLY A 631 11.02 13.28 4.92
CA GLY A 631 10.62 13.11 3.52
C GLY A 631 11.72 12.49 2.67
N ALA A 632 12.34 11.42 3.17
CA ALA A 632 13.52 10.81 2.58
C ALA A 632 13.14 9.77 1.53
N ALA A 633 12.19 8.90 1.85
CA ALA A 633 11.51 8.07 0.86
C ALA A 633 10.63 8.97 -0.02
N ASP A 634 9.81 9.81 0.62
CA ASP A 634 8.72 10.58 0.01
C ASP A 634 9.00 12.11 0.02
N ASN A 635 9.49 12.72 -1.05
CA ASN A 635 10.10 12.12 -2.25
C ASN A 635 11.55 12.60 -2.43
N GLY A 636 12.28 12.70 -1.31
CA GLY A 636 13.71 12.98 -1.31
C GLY A 636 14.50 12.00 -2.18
N SER A 637 14.10 10.72 -2.21
CA SER A 637 14.74 9.67 -2.98
C SER A 637 14.59 9.85 -4.49
N GLY A 638 13.42 10.30 -4.97
CA GLY A 638 13.21 10.65 -6.37
C GLY A 638 13.98 11.90 -6.77
N VAL A 639 13.91 12.98 -5.97
CA VAL A 639 14.67 14.20 -6.25
C VAL A 639 16.18 13.95 -6.24
N ALA A 640 16.69 13.18 -5.29
CA ALA A 640 18.11 12.86 -5.20
C ALA A 640 18.61 12.08 -6.42
N THR A 641 17.85 11.08 -6.90
CA THR A 641 18.20 10.31 -8.09
C THR A 641 18.00 11.09 -9.39
N MET A 642 17.04 12.03 -9.44
CA MET A 642 16.82 12.95 -10.55
C MET A 642 17.90 14.05 -10.66
N LEU A 643 18.33 14.63 -9.54
CA LEU A 643 19.46 15.56 -9.49
C LEU A 643 20.75 14.86 -9.92
N GLU A 644 20.98 13.64 -9.43
CA GLU A 644 22.14 12.85 -9.84
C GLU A 644 22.11 12.53 -11.34
N ALA A 645 20.96 12.12 -11.89
CA ALA A 645 20.82 11.88 -13.32
C ALA A 645 21.19 13.12 -14.16
N MET A 646 20.75 14.31 -13.77
CA MET A 646 21.14 15.56 -14.43
C MET A 646 22.63 15.87 -14.31
N ARG A 647 23.26 15.55 -13.16
CA ARG A 647 24.72 15.67 -13.00
C ARG A 647 25.47 14.72 -13.93
N LEU A 648 25.06 13.46 -14.03
CA LEU A 648 25.68 12.46 -14.91
C LEU A 648 25.54 12.85 -16.39
N LEU A 649 24.37 13.36 -16.80
CA LEU A 649 24.14 13.90 -18.15
C LEU A 649 25.04 15.10 -18.45
N ALA A 650 25.15 16.06 -17.52
CA ALA A 650 25.99 17.25 -17.71
C ALA A 650 27.49 16.91 -17.76
N LEU A 651 27.98 16.14 -16.77
CA LEU A 651 29.41 15.82 -16.63
C LEU A 651 29.90 14.75 -17.63
N SER A 652 29.00 14.00 -18.27
CA SER A 652 29.35 13.15 -19.42
C SER A 652 29.55 13.96 -20.72
N GLY A 653 29.16 15.24 -20.75
CA GLY A 653 29.23 16.09 -21.93
C GLY A 653 28.12 15.81 -22.95
N ALA A 654 26.99 15.22 -22.51
CA ALA A 654 25.90 14.84 -23.38
C ALA A 654 25.35 16.03 -24.20
N ARG A 655 25.19 15.81 -25.51
CA ARG A 655 24.58 16.77 -26.46
C ARG A 655 23.36 16.13 -27.13
N PRO A 656 22.26 15.96 -26.40
CA PRO A 656 21.11 15.22 -26.88
C PRO A 656 20.48 15.87 -28.13
N ARG A 657 19.73 15.10 -28.92
CA ARG A 657 19.00 15.63 -30.08
C ARG A 657 17.82 16.48 -29.63
N ARG A 658 17.05 15.96 -28.68
CA ARG A 658 15.94 16.60 -27.96
C ARG A 658 16.44 17.35 -26.72
N THR A 659 15.67 18.29 -26.21
CA THR A 659 15.97 18.91 -24.91
C THR A 659 15.64 17.93 -23.78
N ILE A 660 16.53 17.75 -22.81
CA ILE A 660 16.22 17.03 -21.56
C ILE A 660 15.87 18.08 -20.52
N MET A 661 14.71 17.93 -19.88
CA MET A 661 14.21 18.86 -18.85
C MET A 661 13.97 18.10 -17.55
N LEU A 662 14.55 18.58 -16.45
CA LEU A 662 14.16 18.23 -15.10
C LEU A 662 13.14 19.26 -14.60
N VAL A 663 12.06 18.80 -13.97
CA VAL A 663 11.27 19.61 -13.05
C VAL A 663 11.21 18.91 -11.70
N ALA A 664 11.73 19.57 -10.66
CA ALA A 664 11.40 19.19 -9.28
C ALA A 664 10.17 20.00 -8.85
N PHE A 665 9.02 19.33 -8.74
CA PHE A 665 7.74 19.97 -8.51
C PHE A 665 7.57 20.45 -7.07
N GLY A 666 6.67 21.41 -6.85
CA GLY A 666 6.25 21.84 -5.51
C GLY A 666 4.79 21.57 -5.23
N ALA A 667 4.44 21.39 -3.96
CA ALA A 667 3.07 21.19 -3.50
C ALA A 667 2.36 19.98 -4.15
N GLU A 668 3.06 18.84 -4.28
CA GLU A 668 2.43 17.55 -4.61
C GLU A 668 1.50 17.13 -3.47
N GLU A 669 2.04 17.10 -2.25
CA GLU A 669 1.44 16.62 -1.00
C GLU A 669 0.10 17.28 -0.63
N ILE A 670 -0.19 18.42 -1.25
CA ILE A 670 -1.40 19.23 -1.09
C ILE A 670 -2.21 19.37 -2.39
N GLY A 671 -1.97 18.51 -3.38
CA GLY A 671 -2.80 18.32 -4.57
C GLY A 671 -2.12 18.49 -5.94
N ARG A 672 -0.84 18.09 -6.13
CA ARG A 672 -0.10 18.18 -7.42
C ARG A 672 -0.04 19.60 -8.00
N LYS A 673 -0.01 20.61 -7.13
CA LYS A 673 -0.20 22.02 -7.53
C LYS A 673 0.93 22.51 -8.43
N GLY A 674 2.17 22.08 -8.18
CA GLY A 674 3.34 22.42 -9.00
C GLY A 674 3.25 21.87 -10.41
N ALA A 675 2.85 20.62 -10.59
CA ALA A 675 2.59 20.06 -11.92
C ALA A 675 1.41 20.73 -12.62
N PHE A 676 0.33 21.06 -11.92
CA PHE A 676 -0.78 21.85 -12.49
C PHE A 676 -0.35 23.26 -12.90
N ALA A 677 0.45 23.96 -12.08
CA ALA A 677 0.98 25.28 -12.40
C ALA A 677 1.94 25.25 -13.59
N PHE A 678 2.83 24.24 -13.62
CA PHE A 678 3.73 24.01 -14.75
C PHE A 678 2.95 23.74 -16.03
N ALA A 679 1.99 22.81 -16.02
CA ALA A 679 1.16 22.49 -17.19
C ALA A 679 0.32 23.68 -17.66
N GLY A 680 -0.17 24.52 -16.74
CA GLY A 680 -0.87 25.76 -17.06
C GLY A 680 0.03 26.80 -17.73
N ARG A 681 1.25 27.02 -17.21
CA ARG A 681 2.23 27.97 -17.76
C ARG A 681 2.82 27.49 -19.09
N HIS A 682 3.18 26.21 -19.17
CA HIS A 682 3.82 25.59 -20.32
C HIS A 682 2.82 24.91 -21.28
N ALA A 683 1.56 25.35 -21.28
CA ALA A 683 0.47 24.78 -22.07
C ALA A 683 0.76 24.67 -23.59
N GLY A 684 1.64 25.53 -24.12
CA GLY A 684 2.14 25.43 -25.50
C GLY A 684 3.12 24.25 -25.69
N GLU A 685 4.11 24.11 -24.79
CA GLU A 685 5.13 23.05 -24.81
C GLU A 685 4.55 21.66 -24.44
N LEU A 686 3.34 21.58 -23.88
CA LEU A 686 2.69 20.31 -23.55
C LEU A 686 2.48 19.37 -24.75
N ASN A 687 2.57 19.86 -25.99
CA ASN A 687 2.56 19.01 -27.19
C ASN A 687 3.96 18.52 -27.61
N ASP A 688 5.02 19.19 -27.16
CA ASP A 688 6.41 18.90 -27.53
C ASP A 688 7.12 17.94 -26.55
N ILE A 689 6.57 17.76 -25.33
CA ILE A 689 7.07 16.77 -24.36
C ILE A 689 6.83 15.35 -24.90
N VAL A 690 7.82 14.72 -25.54
CA VAL A 690 7.65 13.39 -26.15
C VAL A 690 7.41 12.28 -25.12
N MET A 691 7.92 12.47 -23.90
CA MET A 691 7.79 11.54 -22.78
C MET A 691 8.04 12.25 -21.45
N MET A 692 7.36 11.82 -20.38
CA MET A 692 7.69 12.16 -18.99
C MET A 692 8.06 10.90 -18.20
N LEU A 693 9.22 10.93 -17.52
CA LEU A 693 9.69 9.88 -16.62
C LEU A 693 9.68 10.43 -15.18
N ASN A 694 8.65 10.09 -14.41
CA ASN A 694 8.50 10.54 -13.03
C ASN A 694 8.99 9.49 -12.03
N ARG A 695 9.79 9.89 -11.05
CA ARG A 695 10.26 9.04 -9.95
C ARG A 695 9.60 9.50 -8.65
N ASP A 696 8.74 8.63 -8.17
CA ASP A 696 7.98 8.75 -6.93
C ASP A 696 7.68 7.34 -6.42
N GLY A 697 7.54 7.16 -5.11
CA GLY A 697 7.37 5.86 -4.47
C GLY A 697 8.68 5.19 -4.01
N ARG A 698 8.71 3.85 -4.09
CA ARG A 698 9.74 3.02 -3.44
C ARG A 698 11.18 3.40 -3.86
N PRO A 699 12.11 3.56 -2.90
CA PRO A 699 13.52 3.85 -3.17
C PRO A 699 14.35 2.63 -3.67
N GLY A 700 13.70 1.54 -4.09
CA GLY A 700 14.36 0.37 -4.67
C GLY A 700 15.01 0.65 -6.03
N ALA A 701 15.70 -0.35 -6.58
CA ALA A 701 16.43 -0.21 -7.85
C ALA A 701 15.43 -0.17 -9.02
N ILE A 702 15.59 0.77 -9.94
CA ILE A 702 14.82 0.78 -11.19
C ILE A 702 15.25 -0.42 -12.04
N ASP A 703 14.41 -1.46 -12.13
CA ASP A 703 14.73 -2.76 -12.73
C ASP A 703 14.10 -2.99 -14.10
N GLY A 704 13.49 -1.95 -14.68
CA GLY A 704 12.87 -2.02 -15.99
C GLY A 704 11.83 -0.95 -16.23
N ILE A 705 11.12 -1.11 -17.34
CA ILE A 705 10.03 -0.23 -17.75
C ILE A 705 9.04 -1.01 -18.65
N ALA A 706 7.76 -0.63 -18.61
CA ALA A 706 6.72 -1.20 -19.47
C ALA A 706 6.25 -0.17 -20.52
N VAL A 707 6.59 -0.42 -21.79
CA VAL A 707 6.41 0.52 -22.92
C VAL A 707 5.75 -0.14 -24.13
N PRO A 708 5.13 0.60 -25.05
CA PRO A 708 4.67 0.05 -26.32
C PRO A 708 5.82 -0.58 -27.12
N SER A 709 5.51 -1.57 -27.97
CA SER A 709 6.47 -2.26 -28.83
C SER A 709 7.32 -1.29 -29.66
N ALA A 710 6.73 -0.18 -30.13
CA ALA A 710 7.42 0.86 -30.90
C ALA A 710 8.56 1.58 -30.14
N TRP A 711 8.58 1.53 -28.80
CA TRP A 711 9.63 2.16 -27.98
C TRP A 711 10.58 1.15 -27.35
N LYS A 712 10.31 -0.17 -27.43
CA LYS A 712 11.20 -1.20 -26.87
C LYS A 712 12.66 -1.05 -27.34
N PRO A 713 12.97 -0.76 -28.63
CA PRO A 713 14.36 -0.56 -29.09
C PRO A 713 15.11 0.60 -28.42
N VAL A 714 14.40 1.59 -27.89
CA VAL A 714 15.00 2.70 -27.12
C VAL A 714 15.46 2.21 -25.75
N PHE A 715 14.62 1.42 -25.09
CA PHE A 715 14.90 0.89 -23.75
C PHE A 715 15.75 -0.39 -23.76
N GLU A 716 15.84 -1.10 -24.88
CA GLU A 716 16.86 -2.14 -25.12
C GLU A 716 18.28 -1.56 -25.13
N ARG A 717 18.47 -0.32 -25.58
CA ARG A 717 19.76 0.38 -25.43
C ARG A 717 20.05 0.76 -23.99
N VAL A 718 19.02 1.07 -23.18
CA VAL A 718 19.16 1.29 -21.72
C VAL A 718 19.52 -0.01 -21.01
N GLU A 719 18.85 -1.11 -21.35
CA GLU A 719 19.12 -2.48 -20.89
C GLU A 719 20.55 -2.93 -21.22
N GLN A 720 21.00 -2.74 -22.47
CA GLN A 720 22.39 -2.98 -22.88
C GLN A 720 23.39 -2.05 -22.16
N ALA A 721 23.06 -0.77 -21.98
CA ALA A 721 23.92 0.18 -21.29
C ALA A 721 24.07 -0.15 -19.79
N LEU A 722 23.01 -0.71 -19.17
CA LEU A 722 22.98 -1.22 -17.79
C LEU A 722 23.40 -2.70 -17.64
N GLN A 723 23.83 -3.34 -18.73
CA GLN A 723 24.42 -4.68 -18.67
C GLN A 723 25.71 -4.64 -17.83
N ASP A 724 25.80 -5.57 -16.88
CA ASP A 724 26.91 -5.76 -15.92
C ASP A 724 27.24 -4.57 -14.99
N VAL A 725 26.55 -3.43 -15.13
CA VAL A 725 26.70 -2.23 -14.28
C VAL A 725 26.40 -2.52 -12.80
N HIS A 726 25.55 -3.50 -12.50
CA HIS A 726 25.42 -4.03 -11.14
C HIS A 726 25.17 -5.55 -11.16
N PRO A 727 25.87 -6.32 -10.30
CA PRO A 727 25.72 -7.78 -10.23
C PRO A 727 24.33 -8.25 -9.80
N VAL A 728 23.57 -7.41 -9.09
CA VAL A 728 22.22 -7.73 -8.56
C VAL A 728 21.11 -7.13 -9.41
N PHE A 729 21.34 -5.95 -9.98
CA PHE A 729 20.31 -5.14 -10.63
C PHE A 729 20.53 -5.16 -12.15
N GLY A 730 19.63 -5.81 -12.87
CA GLY A 730 19.43 -5.58 -14.31
C GLY A 730 18.28 -4.61 -14.55
N PHE A 731 18.06 -4.30 -15.82
CA PHE A 731 16.97 -3.44 -16.29
C PHE A 731 16.29 -4.13 -17.49
N ALA A 732 14.99 -4.35 -17.45
CA ALA A 732 14.24 -5.05 -18.50
C ALA A 732 13.28 -4.13 -19.27
N ALA A 733 13.42 -4.04 -20.59
CA ALA A 733 12.50 -3.34 -21.47
C ALA A 733 11.31 -4.24 -21.86
N THR A 734 10.18 -4.13 -21.14
CA THR A 734 8.99 -4.97 -21.33
C THR A 734 7.92 -4.33 -22.21
N ILE A 735 7.19 -5.14 -22.97
CA ILE A 735 6.13 -4.69 -23.89
C ILE A 735 4.80 -4.54 -23.15
N ASN A 736 4.15 -3.39 -23.31
CA ASN A 736 2.76 -3.14 -22.95
C ASN A 736 2.08 -2.16 -23.92
N ASP A 737 1.55 -2.72 -25.00
CA ASP A 737 0.75 -2.05 -26.04
C ASP A 737 -0.71 -1.80 -25.64
N VAL A 738 -1.14 -2.15 -24.42
CA VAL A 738 -2.52 -1.90 -23.98
C VAL A 738 -2.70 -0.39 -23.74
N PRO A 739 -3.65 0.29 -24.44
CA PRO A 739 -3.87 1.72 -24.25
C PRO A 739 -4.28 2.02 -22.80
N ARG A 740 -3.56 2.95 -22.18
CA ARG A 740 -3.71 3.36 -20.78
C ARG A 740 -4.92 4.27 -20.58
N ASP A 741 -5.36 4.44 -19.34
CA ASP A 741 -6.51 5.27 -18.97
C ASP A 741 -6.03 6.48 -18.18
N ALA A 742 -5.88 7.63 -18.86
CA ALA A 742 -5.38 8.86 -18.24
C ALA A 742 -6.27 9.35 -17.09
N GLY A 743 -7.60 9.13 -17.18
CA GLY A 743 -8.53 9.50 -16.12
C GLY A 743 -8.28 8.74 -14.81
N LYS A 744 -7.72 7.52 -14.88
CA LYS A 744 -7.38 6.73 -13.68
C LYS A 744 -6.12 7.22 -12.98
N ALA A 745 -5.14 7.76 -13.70
CA ALA A 745 -3.92 8.30 -13.11
C ALA A 745 -4.22 9.45 -12.13
N MET A 746 -5.24 10.26 -12.40
CA MET A 746 -5.66 11.34 -11.50
C MET A 746 -6.24 10.88 -10.16
N SER A 747 -6.67 9.61 -10.04
CA SER A 747 -7.26 9.11 -8.80
C SER A 747 -6.24 9.11 -7.64
N ALA A 748 -6.70 9.47 -6.44
CA ALA A 748 -5.87 9.63 -5.24
C ALA A 748 -5.33 8.31 -4.63
N ARG A 749 -5.15 7.29 -5.47
CA ARG A 749 -4.54 5.98 -5.17
C ARG A 749 -3.59 5.50 -6.28
N ALA A 750 -3.34 6.30 -7.33
CA ALA A 750 -2.76 5.78 -8.58
C ALA A 750 -1.82 6.72 -9.37
N GLY A 751 -1.52 7.94 -8.92
CA GLY A 751 -0.64 8.83 -9.69
C GLY A 751 -0.17 10.09 -8.95
N SER A 752 1.06 10.46 -9.29
CA SER A 752 1.83 11.61 -8.77
C SER A 752 1.66 12.81 -9.71
N ASP A 753 2.60 13.76 -9.74
CA ASP A 753 2.68 14.87 -10.70
C ASP A 753 2.42 14.44 -12.16
N ASP A 754 2.91 13.28 -12.57
CA ASP A 754 2.73 12.73 -13.92
C ASP A 754 1.27 12.46 -14.32
N ALA A 755 0.37 12.34 -13.34
CA ALA A 755 -1.06 12.25 -13.60
C ALA A 755 -1.58 13.50 -14.33
N VAL A 756 -1.06 14.69 -14.01
CA VAL A 756 -1.41 15.95 -14.68
C VAL A 756 -1.03 15.89 -16.15
N PHE A 757 0.22 15.48 -16.45
CA PHE A 757 0.72 15.36 -17.82
C PHE A 757 -0.06 14.30 -18.63
N SER A 758 -0.51 13.23 -17.99
CA SER A 758 -1.36 12.21 -18.63
C SER A 758 -2.71 12.76 -19.13
N LEU A 759 -3.31 13.73 -18.42
CA LEU A 759 -4.55 14.40 -18.86
C LEU A 759 -4.35 15.17 -20.18
N HIS A 760 -3.14 15.70 -20.39
CA HIS A 760 -2.74 16.41 -21.60
C HIS A 760 -2.19 15.46 -22.69
N GLY A 761 -2.32 14.14 -22.50
CA GLY A 761 -1.89 13.12 -23.46
C GLY A 761 -0.37 12.96 -23.59
N VAL A 762 0.42 13.57 -22.71
CA VAL A 762 1.87 13.38 -22.62
C VAL A 762 2.14 11.97 -22.09
N PRO A 763 2.93 11.11 -22.76
CA PRO A 763 3.16 9.76 -22.29
C PRO A 763 3.93 9.69 -20.97
N THR A 764 3.35 9.02 -19.97
CA THR A 764 3.96 8.83 -18.64
C THR A 764 4.27 7.36 -18.32
N PRO A 765 5.26 6.72 -19.00
CA PRO A 765 5.63 5.34 -18.68
C PRO A 765 6.28 5.25 -17.30
N LYS A 766 5.91 4.20 -16.57
CA LYS A 766 6.35 3.95 -15.20
C LYS A 766 7.51 2.96 -15.20
N PHE A 767 8.59 3.32 -14.52
CA PHE A 767 9.64 2.39 -14.13
C PHE A 767 9.07 1.29 -13.23
N THR A 768 9.54 0.05 -13.40
CA THR A 768 9.42 -0.98 -12.37
C THR A 768 10.51 -0.78 -11.32
N VAL A 769 10.31 -1.31 -10.11
CA VAL A 769 11.20 -1.07 -8.97
C VAL A 769 11.39 -2.33 -8.15
N LEU A 770 12.64 -2.77 -8.03
CA LEU A 770 13.08 -3.93 -7.27
C LEU A 770 13.46 -3.55 -5.83
N GLY A 771 12.84 -4.22 -4.85
CA GLY A 771 13.20 -4.08 -3.45
C GLY A 771 12.04 -4.41 -2.50
N ASP A 772 12.38 -4.81 -1.28
CA ASP A 772 11.45 -5.15 -0.20
C ASP A 772 11.02 -3.93 0.65
N PHE A 773 11.42 -2.71 0.26
CA PHE A 773 11.12 -1.48 0.99
C PHE A 773 9.62 -1.33 1.28
N ASP A 774 9.26 -1.34 2.56
CA ASP A 774 7.88 -1.17 3.02
C ASP A 774 7.46 0.31 3.00
N TYR A 775 7.00 0.72 1.82
CA TYR A 775 6.51 2.09 1.59
C TYR A 775 5.31 2.44 2.45
N ALA A 776 4.39 1.48 2.65
CA ALA A 776 3.16 1.70 3.40
C ALA A 776 3.43 1.98 4.90
N ARG A 777 4.52 1.42 5.43
CA ARG A 777 5.02 1.72 6.78
C ARG A 777 5.64 3.11 6.89
N VAL A 778 6.41 3.62 5.92
CA VAL A 778 7.08 4.93 6.10
C VAL A 778 6.21 6.12 5.69
N HIS A 779 5.46 6.00 4.60
CA HIS A 779 4.79 7.10 3.89
C HIS A 779 3.89 7.95 4.80
N HIS A 780 4.16 9.26 4.86
CA HIS A 780 3.47 10.26 5.68
C HIS A 780 3.58 10.05 7.21
N THR A 781 4.53 9.23 7.68
CA THR A 781 4.74 8.93 9.11
C THR A 781 6.05 9.51 9.65
N VAL A 782 6.23 9.46 10.97
CA VAL A 782 7.51 9.79 11.63
C VAL A 782 8.67 8.84 11.30
N LEU A 783 8.45 7.78 10.52
CA LEU A 783 9.51 6.88 10.01
C LEU A 783 9.91 7.13 8.55
N ASP A 784 9.37 8.15 7.89
CA ASP A 784 9.99 8.61 6.65
C ASP A 784 11.27 9.40 6.97
N THR A 785 12.38 8.68 7.10
CA THR A 785 13.70 9.19 7.50
C THR A 785 14.83 8.61 6.65
N TYR A 786 15.96 9.32 6.58
CA TYR A 786 17.16 8.86 5.87
C TYR A 786 17.55 7.43 6.23
N ASP A 787 17.51 7.08 7.52
CA ASP A 787 17.92 5.77 8.03
C ASP A 787 17.11 4.60 7.47
N ASN A 788 15.83 4.82 7.09
CA ASN A 788 15.02 3.78 6.45
C ASN A 788 15.40 3.62 4.96
N VAL A 789 15.86 4.68 4.30
CA VAL A 789 16.29 4.66 2.88
C VAL A 789 17.76 4.26 2.72
N HIS A 790 18.61 4.55 3.70
CA HIS A 790 20.06 4.31 3.67
C HIS A 790 20.47 2.88 3.26
N PRO A 791 19.81 1.79 3.71
CA PRO A 791 20.09 0.43 3.23
C PRO A 791 19.93 0.24 1.72
N PHE A 792 19.15 1.10 1.06
CA PHE A 792 18.88 1.07 -0.38
C PHE A 792 19.85 1.97 -1.18
N GLY A 793 20.97 2.39 -0.59
CA GLY A 793 21.95 3.28 -1.23
C GLY A 793 22.44 2.80 -2.59
N ALA A 794 22.84 1.52 -2.73
CA ALA A 794 23.24 0.96 -4.02
C ALA A 794 22.10 0.95 -5.06
N ALA A 795 20.86 0.75 -4.60
CA ALA A 795 19.66 0.80 -5.43
C ALA A 795 19.33 2.22 -5.91
N GLN A 796 19.55 3.24 -5.08
CA GLN A 796 19.46 4.65 -5.45
C GLN A 796 20.53 5.03 -6.48
N GLN A 797 21.78 4.63 -6.25
CA GLN A 797 22.90 4.88 -7.18
C GLN A 797 22.64 4.27 -8.56
N TYR A 798 22.23 3.00 -8.62
CA TYR A 798 21.83 2.34 -9.86
C TYR A 798 20.65 3.04 -10.55
N SER A 799 19.63 3.44 -9.78
CA SER A 799 18.46 4.15 -10.31
C SER A 799 18.82 5.49 -10.96
N ALA A 800 19.78 6.24 -10.42
CA ALA A 800 20.23 7.48 -11.03
C ALA A 800 20.90 7.26 -12.40
N ILE A 801 21.70 6.19 -12.55
CA ILE A 801 22.27 5.79 -13.84
C ILE A 801 21.15 5.38 -14.81
N ALA A 802 20.17 4.60 -14.35
CA ALA A 802 19.04 4.16 -15.17
C ALA A 802 18.15 5.32 -15.65
N ILE A 803 17.91 6.33 -14.80
CA ILE A 803 17.20 7.57 -15.18
C ILE A 803 18.01 8.36 -16.21
N ALA A 804 19.31 8.56 -15.98
CA ALA A 804 20.19 9.29 -16.91
C ALA A 804 20.23 8.63 -18.30
N LEU A 805 20.41 7.31 -18.36
CA LEU A 805 20.40 6.55 -19.61
C LEU A 805 19.02 6.56 -20.28
N SER A 806 17.93 6.41 -19.52
CA SER A 806 16.57 6.50 -20.07
C SER A 806 16.29 7.86 -20.69
N ALA A 807 16.65 8.94 -20.01
CA ALA A 807 16.52 10.30 -20.54
C ALA A 807 17.38 10.52 -21.78
N TYR A 808 18.63 10.04 -21.77
CA TYR A 808 19.56 10.13 -22.89
C TYR A 808 19.07 9.36 -24.13
N GLU A 809 18.69 8.09 -23.97
CA GLU A 809 18.27 7.25 -25.09
C GLU A 809 16.97 7.75 -25.73
N VAL A 810 15.97 8.15 -24.94
CA VAL A 810 14.74 8.78 -25.46
C VAL A 810 15.04 10.13 -26.13
N ALA A 811 15.99 10.91 -25.59
CA ALA A 811 16.36 12.20 -26.18
C ALA A 811 17.18 12.07 -27.47
N ASN A 812 17.80 10.92 -27.74
CA ASN A 812 18.54 10.64 -28.96
C ASN A 812 17.81 9.72 -29.95
N ALA A 813 16.76 9.01 -29.50
CA ALA A 813 15.96 8.06 -30.26
C ALA A 813 15.64 8.51 -31.70
N PRO A 814 16.16 7.83 -32.75
CA PRO A 814 15.66 7.98 -34.11
C PRO A 814 14.24 7.43 -34.31
N GLU A 815 13.74 6.61 -33.37
CA GLU A 815 12.40 6.02 -33.39
C GLU A 815 11.27 7.07 -33.30
N GLU A 816 10.08 6.72 -33.82
CA GLU A 816 8.88 7.53 -33.65
C GLU A 816 8.30 7.35 -32.24
N LEU A 817 8.54 8.34 -31.37
CA LEU A 817 7.96 8.42 -30.02
C LEU A 817 6.48 8.86 -30.07
N SER A 818 5.68 8.16 -30.86
CA SER A 818 4.30 8.55 -31.18
C SER A 818 3.37 8.45 -29.98
N ARG A 819 2.73 9.56 -29.58
CA ARG A 819 1.70 9.56 -28.53
C ARG A 819 0.45 8.75 -28.89
N LYS A 820 0.24 8.48 -30.19
CA LYS A 820 -0.99 7.89 -30.73
C LYS A 820 -1.22 6.48 -30.19
N GLY A 821 -2.33 6.29 -29.47
CA GLY A 821 -2.72 5.00 -28.89
C GLY A 821 -2.10 4.68 -27.53
N TYR A 822 -1.18 5.50 -27.01
CA TYR A 822 -0.58 5.29 -25.68
C TYR A 822 -1.64 5.38 -24.56
N TYR A 823 -2.52 6.37 -24.66
CA TYR A 823 -3.77 6.43 -23.92
C TYR A 823 -4.96 6.06 -24.82
N ARG A 824 -6.02 5.55 -24.20
CA ARG A 824 -7.35 5.41 -24.82
C ARG A 824 -7.84 6.79 -25.25
N ALA A 825 -8.53 6.86 -26.38
CA ALA A 825 -9.33 8.05 -26.69
C ALA A 825 -10.30 8.31 -25.53
N ALA A 826 -10.36 9.55 -25.07
CA ALA A 826 -11.32 9.94 -24.05
C ALA A 826 -12.74 9.60 -24.54
N LYS A 827 -13.55 8.95 -23.71
CA LYS A 827 -14.99 8.89 -23.98
C LYS A 827 -15.50 10.33 -24.02
N ALA A 828 -16.26 10.69 -25.05
CA ALA A 828 -17.05 11.90 -25.01
C ALA A 828 -17.90 11.87 -23.73
N ALA A 829 -17.88 12.97 -22.97
CA ALA A 829 -18.78 13.11 -21.83
C ALA A 829 -20.23 13.13 -22.34
N PRO A 830 -21.16 12.44 -21.65
CA PRO A 830 -22.59 12.52 -21.95
C PRO A 830 -23.19 13.88 -21.58
#